data_AF-A0AAQ3K057-F1
#
_entry.id   AF-A0AAQ3K057-F1
#
_cell.length_a   1.000
_cell.length_b   1.000
_cell.length_c   1.000
_cell.angle_alpha   90.00
_cell.angle_beta   90.00
_cell.angle_gamma   90.00
#
_symmetry.space_group_name_H-M   'P 1'
#
loop_
_entity.id
_entity.type
_entity.pdbx_description
1 polymer ?
#
loop_
_entity_poly.entity_id
_entity_poly.type
_entity_poly.pdbx_seq_one_letter_code
_entity_poly.pdbx_strand_id
1 'polypeptide(L)'
;MEELCKQLDDLTSEMKVLKEEYQDKVVLSESLRRAHEEQLARIQEANVQIEKQTKKIDAKVEEISMYKKKYEDLESRFAEKESALKHLDLINDNLKISTRKKLMDLEEKNRELILTLDEANTKLEDQEKTICSYKEEIEGLKGLLVASQKRCFDAELRARAPIEVTRREEVLLKLEEEKTDTENQLKWKIEQFNHLEEAHRKLQKDFQVAKKEWALERSNLVDEIGTLQMKLDSQAVLIEDLTSEVKMCNEALAYEESRRKLLEVKISESKTLYDKIFSDYEEARLTIEAITAKRDEEIASLRISMASKSTLVKEMEFRSTQLEQENKELKTSLREFQNAQVNGADTTSATKNLRNKIKNLEHAHRSCSEKLKAKEAEFGTQIAKLEKDLDNCFCELISKDKQILDLQLELEACQSSLMLQKLDNEEMTTVLMLVKSKFYESSSVIENLQLKMAQHNAKVAEKTEVLMEQLEWKKFTVIQAQVETLREHDTGELLKKELEICRGKIDELYLNIDCIKHQASEKETAIQDSLQRTLADLERANHALAEKTSELNEMKFELQQRSFVLEKMEKAKFLTETELNNYRDESKTIRKRLDAAVAGKMETEKELRQVREYFCKLNSEKDKIIEELQQKVSFLEEDNERMKFEISSLFKTEAEKFSEKEKKLLEFAKVIDRRLRETQEAITTLEEKLMHRETKILSTFQQEIAKYLHVMEDNEEIISELEHHITLLEEDVNFFVEVTTSQLEEKKVEIHTLSDALGWITATYVLKEHEFEFKAILISELGEEINTLQLNLKSEKNLSFISRNCAEQLQAELCVQSLENEKKQSEVLNELKVLQLEKQIFLDQLGEVKSNVEALHNTNAKLSSEKEELIQEMSELSDMISRMYHVDEELTSNWKRIMQKIVDESTATKSDKKDLHCTDIVQNEIHVSSLKNNVRRDCGKRSPLKEHNC
;
A
#
# COMPACT_ATOMS: atom_id res chain seq x y z
N MET A 1 -91.37 -41.57 57.05
CA MET A 1 -91.40 -40.89 55.74
C MET A 1 -90.49 -39.67 55.76
N GLU A 2 -90.65 -38.73 56.71
CA GLU A 2 -89.72 -37.57 56.83
C GLU A 2 -88.25 -37.96 57.08
N GLU A 3 -87.97 -38.97 57.91
CA GLU A 3 -86.59 -39.45 58.15
C GLU A 3 -85.94 -40.07 56.88
N LEU A 4 -86.74 -40.72 56.04
CA LEU A 4 -86.29 -41.31 54.77
C LEU A 4 -86.02 -40.24 53.71
N CYS A 5 -86.78 -39.14 53.70
CA CYS A 5 -86.54 -38.01 52.81
C CYS A 5 -85.27 -37.26 53.21
N LYS A 6 -85.00 -37.07 54.51
CA LYS A 6 -83.75 -36.48 55.00
C LYS A 6 -82.53 -37.30 54.61
N GLN A 7 -82.57 -38.61 54.80
CA GLN A 7 -81.47 -39.51 54.39
C GLN A 7 -81.26 -39.50 52.87
N LEU A 8 -82.30 -39.33 52.07
CA LEU A 8 -82.19 -39.24 50.61
C LEU A 8 -81.60 -37.89 50.18
N ASP A 9 -81.97 -36.79 50.82
CA ASP A 9 -81.40 -35.46 50.56
C ASP A 9 -79.93 -35.36 51.01
N ASP A 10 -79.58 -35.98 52.13
CA ASP A 10 -78.20 -36.10 52.61
C ASP A 10 -77.36 -36.96 51.65
N LEU A 11 -77.86 -38.12 51.22
CA LEU A 11 -77.20 -38.95 50.19
C LEU A 11 -77.08 -38.23 48.84
N THR A 12 -78.06 -37.42 48.46
CA THR A 12 -78.02 -36.63 47.21
C THR A 12 -76.97 -35.52 47.30
N SER A 13 -76.82 -34.91 48.48
CA SER A 13 -75.80 -33.90 48.76
C SER A 13 -74.40 -34.50 48.78
N GLU A 14 -74.22 -35.64 49.46
CA GLU A 14 -72.95 -36.39 49.45
C GLU A 14 -72.58 -36.88 48.05
N MET A 15 -73.55 -37.38 47.27
CA MET A 15 -73.33 -37.82 45.90
C MET A 15 -72.95 -36.66 44.97
N LYS A 16 -73.45 -35.44 45.25
CA LYS A 16 -73.05 -34.23 44.52
C LYS A 16 -71.60 -33.83 44.87
N VAL A 17 -71.23 -33.85 46.15
CA VAL A 17 -69.86 -33.59 46.61
C VAL A 17 -68.86 -34.61 46.05
N LEU A 18 -69.19 -35.90 46.09
CA LEU A 18 -68.36 -36.96 45.50
C LEU A 18 -68.18 -36.84 43.99
N LYS A 19 -69.18 -36.30 43.29
CA LYS A 19 -69.13 -36.09 41.84
C LYS A 19 -68.24 -34.89 41.49
N GLU A 20 -68.33 -33.82 42.25
CA GLU A 20 -67.43 -32.66 42.15
C GLU A 20 -65.98 -33.08 42.46
N GLU A 21 -65.76 -33.83 43.54
CA GLU A 21 -64.43 -34.35 43.91
C GLU A 21 -63.86 -35.32 42.86
N TYR A 22 -64.70 -36.17 42.25
CA TYR A 22 -64.29 -37.02 41.14
C TYR A 22 -63.90 -36.21 39.90
N GLN A 23 -64.63 -35.15 39.57
CA GLN A 23 -64.29 -34.25 38.46
C GLN A 23 -62.98 -33.50 38.71
N ASP A 24 -62.76 -33.00 39.92
CA ASP A 24 -61.50 -32.35 40.28
C ASP A 24 -60.31 -33.32 40.21
N LYS A 25 -60.52 -34.57 40.62
CA LYS A 25 -59.50 -35.63 40.51
C LYS A 25 -59.18 -36.00 39.07
N VAL A 26 -60.18 -36.02 38.18
CA VAL A 26 -59.97 -36.22 36.74
C VAL A 26 -59.16 -35.06 36.16
N VAL A 27 -59.54 -33.81 36.44
CA VAL A 27 -58.81 -32.60 35.99
C VAL A 27 -57.37 -32.60 36.49
N LEU A 28 -57.14 -32.98 37.76
CA LEU A 28 -55.80 -33.11 38.34
C LEU A 28 -54.99 -34.22 37.66
N SER A 29 -55.60 -35.38 37.36
CA SER A 29 -54.91 -36.46 36.65
C SER A 29 -54.53 -36.06 35.22
N GLU A 30 -55.36 -35.23 34.57
CA GLU A 30 -55.12 -34.72 33.24
C GLU A 30 -54.08 -33.61 33.19
N SER A 31 -54.03 -32.74 34.20
CA SER A 31 -52.96 -31.75 34.35
C SER A 31 -51.61 -32.42 34.65
N LEU A 32 -51.59 -33.45 35.51
CA LEU A 32 -50.39 -34.21 35.82
C LEU A 32 -49.87 -34.98 34.59
N ARG A 33 -50.77 -35.58 33.81
CA ARG A 33 -50.41 -36.25 32.55
C ARG A 33 -49.80 -35.27 31.54
N ARG A 34 -50.40 -34.09 31.35
CA ARG A 34 -49.85 -33.06 30.45
C ARG A 34 -48.48 -32.56 30.91
N ALA A 35 -48.30 -32.32 32.22
CA ALA A 35 -47.01 -31.93 32.78
C ALA A 35 -45.94 -33.00 32.57
N HIS A 36 -46.30 -34.28 32.72
CA HIS A 36 -45.38 -35.40 32.48
C HIS A 36 -45.02 -35.52 30.98
N GLU A 37 -45.99 -35.41 30.07
CA GLU A 37 -45.75 -35.41 28.63
C GLU A 37 -44.84 -34.25 28.19
N GLU A 38 -45.06 -33.06 28.74
CA GLU A 38 -44.23 -31.88 28.48
C GLU A 38 -42.79 -32.07 29.01
N GLN A 39 -42.63 -32.63 30.22
CA GLN A 39 -41.32 -32.97 30.75
C GLN A 39 -40.59 -34.00 29.88
N LEU A 40 -41.31 -34.99 29.35
CA LEU A 40 -40.76 -36.03 28.49
C LEU A 40 -40.31 -35.46 27.13
N ALA A 41 -41.07 -34.52 26.57
CA ALA A 41 -40.67 -33.78 25.37
C ALA A 41 -39.39 -32.95 25.61
N ARG A 42 -39.30 -32.24 26.75
CA ARG A 42 -38.08 -31.48 27.12
C ARG A 42 -36.86 -32.38 27.30
N ILE A 43 -37.02 -33.57 27.88
CA ILE A 43 -35.94 -34.55 28.03
C ILE A 43 -35.49 -35.09 26.67
N GLN A 44 -36.43 -35.37 25.75
CA GLN A 44 -36.09 -35.81 24.39
C GLN A 44 -35.34 -34.73 23.62
N GLU A 45 -35.76 -33.48 23.72
CA GLU A 45 -35.07 -32.34 23.10
C GLU A 45 -33.66 -32.18 23.66
N ALA A 46 -33.49 -32.26 24.98
CA ALA A 46 -32.18 -32.23 25.63
C ALA A 46 -31.27 -33.37 25.15
N ASN A 47 -31.80 -34.58 24.98
CA ASN A 47 -31.05 -35.72 24.46
C ASN A 47 -30.61 -35.52 23.00
N VAL A 48 -31.45 -34.95 22.14
CA VAL A 48 -31.08 -34.62 20.75
C VAL A 48 -29.97 -33.55 20.72
N GLN A 49 -30.04 -32.55 21.61
CA GLN A 49 -28.97 -31.55 21.74
C GLN A 49 -27.65 -32.17 22.21
N ILE A 50 -27.69 -33.08 23.20
CA ILE A 50 -26.52 -33.82 23.69
C ILE A 50 -25.91 -34.67 22.56
N GLU A 51 -26.72 -35.35 21.76
CA GLU A 51 -26.24 -36.15 20.63
C GLU A 51 -25.57 -35.27 19.56
N LYS A 52 -26.14 -34.09 19.28
CA LYS A 52 -25.55 -33.11 18.35
C LYS A 52 -24.21 -32.57 18.87
N GLN A 53 -24.10 -32.32 20.17
CA GLN A 53 -22.85 -31.89 20.81
C GLN A 53 -21.79 -33.01 20.77
N THR A 54 -22.19 -34.26 21.02
CA THR A 54 -21.31 -35.43 20.98
C THR A 54 -20.69 -35.60 19.58
N LYS A 55 -21.51 -35.57 18.52
CA LYS A 55 -21.01 -35.63 17.13
C LYS A 55 -20.04 -34.51 16.77
N LYS A 56 -20.25 -33.30 17.32
CA LYS A 56 -19.35 -32.16 17.12
C LYS A 56 -18.01 -32.35 17.85
N ILE A 57 -18.04 -32.95 19.04
CA ILE A 57 -16.83 -33.30 19.80
C ILE A 57 -16.05 -34.38 19.06
N ASP A 58 -16.70 -35.43 18.56
CA ASP A 58 -16.04 -36.50 17.81
C ASP A 58 -15.33 -35.97 16.56
N ALA A 59 -16.00 -35.10 15.78
CA ALA A 59 -15.38 -34.44 14.63
C ALA A 59 -14.16 -33.58 15.00
N LYS A 60 -14.20 -32.89 16.15
CA LYS A 60 -13.07 -32.12 16.69
C LYS A 60 -11.91 -33.02 17.12
N VAL A 61 -12.20 -34.19 17.70
CA VAL A 61 -11.17 -35.17 18.09
C VAL A 61 -10.47 -35.75 16.87
N GLU A 62 -11.20 -36.04 15.79
CA GLU A 62 -10.61 -36.48 14.52
C GLU A 62 -9.71 -35.41 13.89
N GLU A 63 -10.16 -34.15 13.90
CA GLU A 63 -9.38 -33.00 13.43
C GLU A 63 -8.04 -32.89 14.20
N ILE A 64 -8.09 -32.99 15.53
CA ILE A 64 -6.88 -32.97 16.39
C ILE A 64 -5.95 -34.14 16.09
N SER A 65 -6.50 -35.35 15.88
CA SER A 65 -5.72 -36.54 15.52
C SER A 65 -4.97 -36.36 14.20
N MET A 66 -5.63 -35.78 13.19
CA MET A 66 -4.99 -35.46 11.91
C MET A 66 -3.85 -34.45 12.04
N TYR A 67 -4.04 -33.38 12.83
CA TYR A 67 -2.98 -32.39 13.07
C TYR A 67 -1.81 -32.97 13.84
N LYS A 68 -2.07 -33.83 14.83
CA LYS A 68 -1.01 -34.53 15.57
C LYS A 68 -0.15 -35.39 14.65
N LYS A 69 -0.78 -36.15 13.75
CA LYS A 69 -0.06 -36.96 12.76
C LYS A 69 0.81 -36.10 11.82
N LYS A 70 0.28 -34.98 11.34
CA LYS A 70 1.06 -34.04 10.50
C LYS A 70 2.27 -33.45 11.25
N TYR A 71 2.13 -33.21 12.55
CA TYR A 71 3.23 -32.72 13.37
C TYR A 71 4.33 -33.77 13.54
N GLU A 72 3.95 -35.03 13.83
CA GLU A 72 4.88 -36.16 13.93
C GLU A 72 5.64 -36.39 12.59
N ASP A 73 4.94 -36.31 11.45
CA ASP A 73 5.57 -36.40 10.13
C ASP A 73 6.58 -35.26 9.88
N LEU A 74 6.28 -34.05 10.35
CA LEU A 74 7.17 -32.89 10.21
C LEU A 74 8.43 -33.03 11.08
N GLU A 75 8.28 -33.54 12.30
CA GLU A 75 9.38 -33.79 13.23
C GLU A 75 10.36 -34.83 12.67
N SER A 76 9.83 -35.91 12.07
CA SER A 76 10.65 -36.92 11.40
C SER A 76 11.44 -36.33 10.21
N ARG A 77 10.79 -35.53 9.36
CA ARG A 77 11.45 -34.85 8.23
C ARG A 77 12.52 -33.86 8.69
N PHE A 78 12.32 -33.22 9.84
CA PHE A 78 13.32 -32.33 10.43
C PHE A 78 14.55 -33.11 10.89
N ALA A 79 14.36 -34.24 11.58
CA ALA A 79 15.46 -35.09 12.02
C ALA A 79 16.30 -35.63 10.83
N GLU A 80 15.65 -35.99 9.72
CA GLU A 80 16.34 -36.38 8.49
C GLU A 80 17.19 -35.25 7.91
N LYS A 81 16.64 -34.03 7.85
CA LYS A 81 17.36 -32.85 7.34
C LYS A 81 18.53 -32.47 8.25
N GLU A 82 18.37 -32.57 9.56
CA GLU A 82 19.45 -32.32 10.52
C GLU A 82 20.60 -33.33 10.35
N SER A 83 20.28 -34.60 10.12
CA SER A 83 21.28 -35.64 9.82
C SER A 83 22.04 -35.36 8.51
N ALA A 84 21.33 -34.93 7.46
CA ALA A 84 21.95 -34.56 6.19
C ALA A 84 22.87 -33.34 6.31
N LEU A 85 22.51 -32.35 7.13
CA LEU A 85 23.34 -31.18 7.42
C LEU A 85 24.65 -31.59 8.10
N LYS A 86 24.59 -32.43 9.14
CA LYS A 86 25.77 -32.95 9.85
C LYS A 86 26.73 -33.69 8.91
N HIS A 87 26.19 -34.43 7.94
CA HIS A 87 27.00 -35.10 6.91
C HIS A 87 27.66 -34.12 5.94
N LEU A 88 26.95 -33.08 5.51
CA LEU A 88 27.52 -32.02 4.67
C LEU A 88 28.64 -31.25 5.39
N ASP A 89 28.46 -30.93 6.67
CA ASP A 89 29.49 -30.27 7.48
C ASP A 89 30.77 -31.11 7.55
N LEU A 90 30.63 -32.42 7.77
CA LEU A 90 31.77 -33.36 7.76
C LEU A 90 32.49 -33.39 6.42
N ILE A 91 31.75 -33.40 5.30
CA ILE A 91 32.35 -33.35 3.95
C ILE A 91 33.09 -32.03 3.74
N ASN A 92 32.48 -30.91 4.13
CA ASN A 92 33.08 -29.59 3.97
C ASN A 92 34.41 -29.46 4.74
N ASP A 93 34.45 -29.97 5.98
CA ASP A 93 35.66 -29.95 6.78
C ASP A 93 36.76 -30.85 6.18
N ASN A 94 36.41 -32.01 5.63
CA ASN A 94 37.35 -32.84 4.88
C ASN A 94 37.89 -32.16 3.62
N LEU A 95 37.04 -31.42 2.89
CA LEU A 95 37.46 -30.63 1.73
C LEU A 95 38.41 -29.51 2.13
N LYS A 96 38.15 -28.80 3.24
CA LYS A 96 39.06 -27.77 3.76
C LYS A 96 40.43 -28.35 4.11
N ILE A 97 40.48 -29.50 4.78
CA ILE A 97 41.75 -30.19 5.13
C ILE A 97 42.50 -30.58 3.85
N SER A 98 41.81 -31.19 2.87
CA SER A 98 42.40 -31.58 1.59
C SER A 98 42.96 -30.38 0.81
N THR A 99 42.23 -29.26 0.80
CA THR A 99 42.65 -28.03 0.12
C THR A 99 43.86 -27.39 0.80
N ARG A 100 43.86 -27.35 2.15
CA ARG A 100 44.99 -26.85 2.93
C ARG A 100 46.27 -27.64 2.67
N LYS A 101 46.15 -28.97 2.55
CA LYS A 101 47.28 -29.84 2.22
C LYS A 101 47.84 -29.55 0.83
N LYS A 102 46.99 -29.44 -0.19
CA LYS A 102 47.41 -29.09 -1.56
C LYS A 102 48.10 -27.72 -1.62
N LEU A 103 47.63 -26.77 -0.82
CA LEU A 103 48.24 -25.44 -0.73
C LEU A 103 49.66 -25.51 -0.15
N MET A 104 49.87 -26.27 0.92
CA MET A 104 51.20 -26.49 1.49
C MET A 104 52.16 -27.16 0.50
N ASP A 105 51.70 -28.18 -0.23
CA ASP A 105 52.50 -28.87 -1.24
C ASP A 105 52.92 -27.91 -2.38
N LEU A 106 52.06 -26.96 -2.75
CA LEU A 106 52.37 -25.94 -3.77
C LEU A 106 53.33 -24.87 -3.23
N GLU A 107 53.17 -24.43 -1.98
CA GLU A 107 54.09 -23.50 -1.33
C GLU A 107 55.50 -24.09 -1.22
N GLU A 108 55.62 -25.37 -0.91
CA GLU A 108 56.91 -26.08 -0.85
C GLU A 108 57.58 -26.14 -2.23
N LYS A 109 56.85 -26.53 -3.27
CA LYS A 109 57.36 -26.50 -4.65
C LYS A 109 57.78 -25.10 -5.10
N ASN A 110 57.05 -24.07 -4.69
CA ASN A 110 57.38 -22.69 -5.03
C ASN A 110 58.69 -22.24 -4.35
N ARG A 111 58.93 -22.65 -3.10
CA ARG A 111 60.22 -22.42 -2.42
C ARG A 111 61.36 -23.15 -3.12
N GLU A 112 61.15 -24.37 -3.56
CA GLU A 112 62.15 -25.15 -4.30
C GLU A 112 62.52 -24.48 -5.62
N LEU A 113 61.52 -24.00 -6.39
CA LEU A 113 61.76 -23.26 -7.63
C LEU A 113 62.56 -21.97 -7.39
N ILE A 114 62.24 -21.22 -6.32
CA ILE A 114 63.01 -20.02 -5.95
C ILE A 114 64.48 -20.36 -5.68
N LEU A 115 64.75 -21.44 -4.94
CA LEU A 115 66.12 -21.90 -4.69
C LEU A 115 66.85 -22.29 -5.98
N THR A 116 66.17 -22.96 -6.92
CA THR A 116 66.79 -23.30 -8.23
C THR A 116 67.05 -22.06 -9.08
N LEU A 117 66.22 -21.03 -8.97
CA LEU A 117 66.39 -19.76 -9.67
C LEU A 117 67.59 -19.00 -9.11
N ASP A 118 67.73 -18.94 -7.78
CA ASP A 118 68.89 -18.33 -7.13
C ASP A 118 70.20 -19.05 -7.50
N GLU A 119 70.21 -20.39 -7.55
CA GLU A 119 71.35 -21.16 -8.04
C GLU A 119 71.67 -20.87 -9.52
N ALA A 120 70.66 -20.72 -10.38
CA ALA A 120 70.88 -20.35 -11.78
C ALA A 120 71.47 -18.94 -11.91
N ASN A 121 71.00 -17.99 -11.10
CA ASN A 121 71.51 -16.62 -11.06
C ASN A 121 72.97 -16.56 -10.61
N THR A 122 73.37 -17.32 -9.58
CA THR A 122 74.80 -17.37 -9.17
C THR A 122 75.70 -17.94 -10.27
N LYS A 123 75.22 -18.93 -11.04
CA LYS A 123 75.95 -19.46 -12.20
C LYS A 123 76.07 -18.43 -13.33
N LEU A 124 75.04 -17.62 -13.56
CA LEU A 124 75.09 -16.52 -14.52
C LEU A 124 76.12 -15.46 -14.11
N GLU A 125 76.16 -15.07 -12.84
CA GLU A 125 77.17 -14.13 -12.33
C GLU A 125 78.61 -14.65 -12.53
N ASP A 126 78.84 -15.95 -12.33
CA ASP A 126 80.16 -16.55 -12.57
C ASP A 126 80.51 -16.65 -14.06
N GLN A 127 79.53 -16.94 -14.92
CA GLN A 127 79.72 -16.87 -16.38
C GLN A 127 80.03 -15.44 -16.84
N GLU A 128 79.37 -14.43 -16.28
CA GLU A 128 79.62 -13.03 -16.62
C GLU A 128 81.04 -12.59 -16.22
N LYS A 129 81.54 -13.03 -15.07
CA LYS A 129 82.97 -12.83 -14.69
C LYS A 129 83.92 -13.47 -15.70
N THR A 130 83.62 -14.67 -16.22
CA THR A 130 84.46 -15.30 -17.26
C THR A 130 84.40 -14.52 -18.58
N ILE A 131 83.23 -14.01 -18.97
CA ILE A 131 83.09 -13.16 -20.17
C ILE A 131 83.91 -11.87 -20.02
N CYS A 132 83.91 -11.24 -18.84
CA CYS A 132 84.74 -10.08 -18.56
C CYS A 132 86.24 -10.40 -18.71
N SER A 133 86.71 -11.55 -18.19
CA SER A 133 88.11 -11.96 -18.35
C SER A 133 88.51 -12.20 -19.82
N TYR A 134 87.64 -12.83 -20.60
CA TYR A 134 87.88 -13.00 -22.05
C TYR A 134 87.85 -11.68 -22.79
N LYS A 135 87.01 -10.74 -22.38
CA LYS A 135 86.96 -9.40 -22.96
C LYS A 135 88.27 -8.64 -22.72
N GLU A 136 88.84 -8.73 -21.51
CA GLU A 136 90.15 -8.15 -21.19
C GLU A 136 91.29 -8.80 -21.99
N GLU A 137 91.24 -10.12 -22.18
CA GLU A 137 92.20 -10.85 -23.02
C GLU A 137 92.10 -10.46 -24.51
N ILE A 138 90.88 -10.32 -25.03
CA ILE A 138 90.63 -9.80 -26.38
C ILE A 138 91.17 -8.37 -26.53
N GLU A 139 90.99 -7.52 -25.52
CA GLU A 139 91.54 -6.16 -25.51
C GLU A 139 93.08 -6.16 -25.54
N GLY A 140 93.71 -7.09 -24.80
CA GLY A 140 95.16 -7.32 -24.82
C GLY A 140 95.68 -7.82 -26.17
N LEU A 141 94.96 -8.76 -26.80
CA LEU A 141 95.28 -9.27 -28.13
C LEU A 141 95.10 -8.20 -29.22
N LYS A 142 94.07 -7.34 -29.11
CA LYS A 142 93.90 -6.17 -29.98
C LYS A 142 95.08 -5.19 -29.84
N GLY A 143 95.57 -4.96 -28.63
CA GLY A 143 96.77 -4.14 -28.38
C GLY A 143 98.02 -4.69 -29.07
N LEU A 144 98.22 -6.02 -29.05
CA LEU A 144 99.32 -6.69 -29.74
C LEU A 144 99.16 -6.66 -31.28
N LEU A 145 97.93 -6.79 -31.79
CA LEU A 145 97.61 -6.69 -33.21
C LEU A 145 97.86 -5.28 -33.75
N VAL A 146 97.47 -4.25 -33.01
CA VAL A 146 97.74 -2.84 -33.36
C VAL A 146 99.25 -2.57 -33.35
N ALA A 147 100.00 -3.13 -32.40
CA ALA A 147 101.46 -3.03 -32.37
C ALA A 147 102.16 -3.77 -33.54
N SER A 148 101.59 -4.89 -34.02
CA SER A 148 102.11 -5.60 -35.20
C SER A 148 101.70 -4.96 -36.54
N GLN A 149 100.47 -4.43 -36.63
CA GLN A 149 100.00 -3.70 -37.82
C GLN A 149 100.78 -2.40 -38.03
N LYS A 150 101.19 -1.70 -36.95
CA LYS A 150 102.05 -0.51 -37.02
C LYS A 150 103.46 -0.81 -37.56
N ARG A 151 103.96 -2.05 -37.43
CA ARG A 151 105.21 -2.51 -38.05
C ARG A 151 105.06 -2.94 -39.52
N CYS A 152 103.85 -3.32 -39.96
CA CYS A 152 103.57 -3.66 -41.37
C CYS A 152 103.21 -2.43 -42.22
N PHE A 153 102.55 -1.43 -41.64
CA PHE A 153 102.09 -0.23 -42.36
C PHE A 153 103.24 0.67 -42.87
N ASP A 154 104.37 0.73 -42.16
CA ASP A 154 105.56 1.51 -42.55
C ASP A 154 106.34 0.93 -43.75
N ALA A 155 106.07 -0.32 -44.13
CA ALA A 155 106.65 -0.98 -45.31
C ALA A 155 105.72 -0.91 -46.55
N GLU A 156 104.41 -0.77 -46.35
CA GLU A 156 103.39 -0.78 -47.42
C GLU A 156 103.10 0.63 -47.99
N LEU A 157 103.34 1.68 -47.20
CA LEU A 157 103.20 3.10 -47.59
C LEU A 157 104.22 3.58 -48.64
N ARG A 158 105.17 2.73 -49.06
CA ARG A 158 106.11 3.02 -50.16
C ARG A 158 105.70 2.43 -51.51
N ALA A 159 104.60 1.69 -51.62
CA ALA A 159 104.32 0.89 -52.83
C ALA A 159 103.10 1.29 -53.68
N ARG A 160 102.07 1.99 -53.16
CA ARG A 160 100.85 2.25 -53.96
C ARG A 160 100.13 3.56 -53.61
N ALA A 161 100.55 4.63 -54.26
CA ALA A 161 99.76 5.84 -54.49
C ALA A 161 100.11 6.25 -55.92
N PRO A 162 99.24 6.09 -56.95
CA PRO A 162 97.97 6.86 -57.04
C PRO A 162 96.91 6.30 -58.03
N ILE A 163 95.81 5.66 -57.59
CA ILE A 163 94.57 5.48 -58.41
C ILE A 163 93.25 5.62 -57.57
N GLU A 164 93.29 5.47 -56.24
CA GLU A 164 92.09 5.39 -55.37
C GLU A 164 91.48 6.73 -54.91
N VAL A 165 91.93 7.89 -55.42
CA VAL A 165 91.45 9.20 -54.91
C VAL A 165 90.12 9.61 -55.53
N THR A 166 89.87 9.30 -56.80
CA THR A 166 88.68 9.79 -57.50
C THR A 166 87.38 9.06 -57.12
N ARG A 167 87.45 7.79 -56.68
CA ARG A 167 86.26 7.01 -56.26
C ARG A 167 85.80 7.35 -54.84
N ARG A 168 86.68 7.94 -54.01
CA ARG A 168 86.35 8.34 -52.63
C ARG A 168 85.55 9.63 -52.58
N GLU A 169 85.79 10.55 -53.50
CA GLU A 169 85.12 11.86 -53.53
C GLU A 169 83.63 11.76 -53.95
N GLU A 170 83.28 10.85 -54.87
CA GLU A 170 81.88 10.58 -55.25
C GLU A 170 81.06 9.89 -54.14
N VAL A 171 81.68 8.99 -53.37
CA VAL A 171 81.01 8.29 -52.26
C VAL A 171 80.84 9.22 -51.06
N LEU A 172 81.78 10.14 -50.83
CA LEU A 172 81.68 11.15 -49.77
C LEU A 172 80.49 12.10 -50.00
N LEU A 173 80.28 12.52 -51.25
CA LEU A 173 79.18 13.43 -51.60
C LEU A 173 77.80 12.78 -51.36
N LYS A 174 77.64 11.49 -51.69
CA LYS A 174 76.40 10.74 -51.40
C LYS A 174 76.15 10.55 -49.90
N LEU A 175 77.20 10.25 -49.14
CA LEU A 175 77.09 10.10 -47.68
C LEU A 175 76.77 11.44 -46.99
N GLU A 176 77.24 12.55 -47.55
CA GLU A 176 76.97 13.89 -47.01
C GLU A 176 75.53 14.34 -47.32
N GLU A 177 74.99 14.00 -48.50
CA GLU A 177 73.55 14.17 -48.80
C GLU A 177 72.66 13.32 -47.88
N GLU A 178 72.93 12.02 -47.71
CA GLU A 178 72.17 11.14 -46.81
C GLU A 178 72.25 11.60 -45.34
N LYS A 179 73.38 12.15 -44.91
CA LYS A 179 73.54 12.77 -43.58
C LYS A 179 72.64 13.99 -43.43
N THR A 180 72.58 14.88 -44.41
CA THR A 180 71.69 16.06 -44.34
C THR A 180 70.21 15.67 -44.34
N ASP A 181 69.83 14.63 -45.09
CA ASP A 181 68.46 14.12 -45.12
C ASP A 181 68.05 13.49 -43.78
N THR A 182 68.92 12.69 -43.17
CA THR A 182 68.69 12.10 -41.85
C THR A 182 68.64 13.15 -40.73
N GLU A 183 69.51 14.17 -40.78
CA GLU A 183 69.46 15.31 -39.85
C GLU A 183 68.14 16.10 -39.96
N ASN A 184 67.65 16.32 -41.18
CA ASN A 184 66.36 16.98 -41.41
C ASN A 184 65.18 16.14 -40.90
N GLN A 185 65.19 14.82 -41.11
CA GLN A 185 64.17 13.92 -40.57
C GLN A 185 64.19 13.91 -39.03
N LEU A 186 65.39 13.86 -38.42
CA LEU A 186 65.54 13.89 -36.97
C LEU A 186 65.02 15.20 -36.38
N LYS A 187 65.33 16.33 -37.01
CA LYS A 187 64.84 17.65 -36.61
C LYS A 187 63.31 17.72 -36.65
N TRP A 188 62.69 17.20 -37.70
CA TRP A 188 61.22 17.15 -37.80
C TRP A 188 60.59 16.24 -36.74
N LYS A 189 61.21 15.10 -36.42
CA LYS A 189 60.77 14.21 -35.33
C LYS A 189 60.88 14.88 -33.97
N ILE A 190 61.96 15.59 -33.69
CA ILE A 190 62.14 16.36 -32.45
C ILE A 190 61.04 17.42 -32.30
N GLU A 191 60.72 18.15 -33.37
CA GLU A 191 59.65 19.15 -33.33
C GLU A 191 58.26 18.52 -33.07
N GLN A 192 57.98 17.35 -33.67
CA GLN A 192 56.77 16.59 -33.35
C GLN A 192 56.70 16.15 -31.88
N PHE A 193 57.81 15.67 -31.32
CA PHE A 193 57.87 15.33 -29.89
C PHE A 193 57.63 16.56 -29.01
N ASN A 194 58.19 17.72 -29.36
CA ASN A 194 57.96 18.97 -28.62
C ASN A 194 56.47 19.38 -28.64
N HIS A 195 55.79 19.26 -29.79
CA HIS A 195 54.35 19.53 -29.87
C HIS A 195 53.51 18.55 -29.06
N LEU A 196 53.87 17.26 -29.05
CA LEU A 196 53.20 16.25 -28.24
C LEU A 196 53.41 16.49 -26.74
N GLU A 197 54.62 16.87 -26.34
CA GLU A 197 54.93 17.18 -24.95
C GLU A 197 54.17 18.42 -24.47
N GLU A 198 54.07 19.47 -25.30
CA GLU A 198 53.27 20.66 -24.98
C GLU A 198 51.77 20.34 -24.90
N ALA A 199 51.25 19.51 -25.82
CA ALA A 199 49.85 19.06 -25.76
C ALA A 199 49.57 18.25 -24.50
N HIS A 200 50.48 17.35 -24.11
CA HIS A 200 50.38 16.57 -22.87
C HIS A 200 50.41 17.48 -21.64
N ARG A 201 51.32 18.46 -21.60
CA ARG A 201 51.45 19.44 -20.51
C ARG A 201 50.20 20.30 -20.39
N LYS A 202 49.59 20.68 -21.51
CA LYS A 202 48.30 21.41 -21.53
C LYS A 202 47.16 20.55 -20.99
N LEU A 203 47.02 19.31 -21.48
CA LEU A 203 46.00 18.37 -21.00
C LEU A 203 46.12 18.12 -19.49
N GLN A 204 47.35 17.99 -18.99
CA GLN A 204 47.60 17.80 -17.57
C GLN A 204 47.17 19.03 -16.74
N LYS A 205 47.42 20.25 -17.22
CA LYS A 205 46.93 21.48 -16.56
C LYS A 205 45.42 21.54 -16.55
N ASP A 206 44.77 21.27 -17.69
CA ASP A 206 43.32 21.29 -17.82
C ASP A 206 42.67 20.25 -16.88
N PHE A 207 43.24 19.05 -16.78
CA PHE A 207 42.80 18.03 -15.82
C PHE A 207 42.93 18.48 -14.36
N GLN A 208 44.02 19.16 -14.00
CA GLN A 208 44.20 19.68 -12.64
C GLN A 208 43.22 20.81 -12.30
N VAL A 209 42.85 21.64 -13.28
CA VAL A 209 41.82 22.67 -13.11
C VAL A 209 40.45 22.01 -12.91
N ALA A 210 40.05 21.10 -13.80
CA ALA A 210 38.78 20.38 -13.69
C ALA A 210 38.66 19.60 -12.37
N LYS A 211 39.77 18.99 -11.90
CA LYS A 211 39.81 18.30 -10.60
C LYS A 211 39.53 19.25 -9.42
N LYS A 212 40.05 20.48 -9.46
CA LYS A 212 39.81 21.48 -8.41
C LYS A 212 38.38 22.01 -8.44
N GLU A 213 37.84 22.27 -9.64
CA GLU A 213 36.45 22.71 -9.82
C GLU A 213 35.46 21.66 -9.32
N TRP A 214 35.67 20.40 -9.69
CA TRP A 214 34.83 19.30 -9.20
C TRP A 214 34.93 19.11 -7.68
N ALA A 215 36.10 19.27 -7.09
CA ALA A 215 36.27 19.20 -5.64
C ALA A 215 35.52 20.33 -4.91
N LEU A 216 35.50 21.55 -5.48
CA LEU A 216 34.77 22.69 -4.95
C LEU A 216 33.25 22.48 -5.08
N GLU A 217 32.77 22.05 -6.23
CA GLU A 217 31.36 21.75 -6.47
C GLU A 217 30.85 20.65 -5.53
N ARG A 218 31.64 19.59 -5.34
CA ARG A 218 31.34 18.54 -4.36
C ARG A 218 31.28 19.09 -2.93
N SER A 219 32.17 20.01 -2.54
CA SER A 219 32.12 20.64 -1.21
C SER A 219 30.83 21.45 -1.04
N ASN A 220 30.47 22.26 -2.03
CA ASN A 220 29.25 23.07 -2.00
C ASN A 220 27.99 22.21 -1.91
N LEU A 221 27.93 21.10 -2.64
CA LEU A 221 26.82 20.14 -2.56
C LEU A 221 26.71 19.51 -1.17
N VAL A 222 27.84 19.14 -0.55
CA VAL A 222 27.84 18.58 0.80
C VAL A 222 27.36 19.63 1.82
N ASP A 223 27.79 20.88 1.69
CA ASP A 223 27.34 21.98 2.55
C ASP A 223 25.84 22.24 2.36
N GLU A 224 25.34 22.25 1.12
CA GLU A 224 23.92 22.42 0.82
C GLU A 224 23.08 21.28 1.40
N ILE A 225 23.50 20.02 1.22
CA ILE A 225 22.88 18.84 1.84
C ILE A 225 22.86 19.01 3.37
N GLY A 226 23.95 19.46 3.98
CA GLY A 226 24.02 19.73 5.43
C GLY A 226 22.99 20.76 5.87
N THR A 227 22.83 21.86 5.12
CA THR A 227 21.82 22.89 5.46
C THR A 227 20.39 22.40 5.27
N LEU A 228 20.12 21.58 4.25
CA LEU A 228 18.81 20.98 4.02
C LEU A 228 18.46 19.97 5.10
N GLN A 229 19.44 19.15 5.51
CA GLN A 229 19.30 18.21 6.62
C GLN A 229 18.95 18.94 7.92
N MET A 230 19.68 20.00 8.28
CA MET A 230 19.38 20.80 9.48
C MET A 230 17.97 21.42 9.45
N LYS A 231 17.51 21.88 8.27
CA LYS A 231 16.15 22.40 8.12
C LYS A 231 15.10 21.31 8.31
N LEU A 232 15.31 20.14 7.69
CA LEU A 232 14.40 19.00 7.84
C LEU A 232 14.32 18.53 9.30
N ASP A 233 15.46 18.41 9.97
CA ASP A 233 15.52 18.02 11.37
C ASP A 233 14.80 19.04 12.27
N SER A 234 14.96 20.35 12.01
CA SER A 234 14.22 21.39 12.73
C SER A 234 12.71 21.34 12.50
N GLN A 235 12.27 20.98 11.29
CA GLN A 235 10.85 20.78 10.97
C GLN A 235 10.30 19.52 11.63
N ALA A 236 11.08 18.44 11.71
CA ALA A 236 10.69 17.21 12.40
C ALA A 236 10.43 17.46 13.89
N VAL A 237 11.31 18.21 14.57
CA VAL A 237 11.11 18.62 15.97
C VAL A 237 9.84 19.46 16.13
N LEU A 238 9.61 20.43 15.24
CA LEU A 238 8.41 21.28 15.29
C LEU A 238 7.11 20.47 15.07
N ILE A 239 7.14 19.46 14.19
CA ILE A 239 6.00 18.54 13.99
C ILE A 239 5.76 17.68 15.24
N GLU A 240 6.82 17.20 15.89
CA GLU A 240 6.71 16.41 17.11
C GLU A 240 6.14 17.23 18.27
N ASP A 241 6.59 18.49 18.42
CA ASP A 241 6.05 19.46 19.38
C ASP A 241 4.56 19.74 19.11
N LEU A 242 4.18 20.04 17.86
CA LEU A 242 2.77 20.23 17.49
C LEU A 242 1.92 18.98 17.74
N THR A 243 2.48 17.79 17.47
CA THR A 243 1.79 16.52 17.73
C THR A 243 1.56 16.32 19.23
N SER A 244 2.54 16.67 20.06
CA SER A 244 2.43 16.67 21.52
C SER A 244 1.36 17.65 22.00
N GLU A 245 1.35 18.88 21.49
CA GLU A 245 0.34 19.89 21.81
C GLU A 245 -1.08 19.44 21.43
N VAL A 246 -1.27 18.91 20.21
CA VAL A 246 -2.57 18.38 19.76
C VAL A 246 -3.02 17.22 20.64
N LYS A 247 -2.10 16.35 21.07
CA LYS A 247 -2.41 15.25 21.99
C LYS A 247 -2.89 15.78 23.35
N MET A 248 -2.20 16.77 23.93
CA MET A 248 -2.64 17.42 25.17
C MET A 248 -4.02 18.07 25.01
N CYS A 249 -4.28 18.74 23.89
CA CYS A 249 -5.60 19.32 23.59
C CYS A 249 -6.69 18.26 23.50
N ASN A 250 -6.43 17.12 22.85
CA ASN A 250 -7.38 16.01 22.75
C ASN A 250 -7.66 15.38 24.12
N GLU A 251 -6.65 15.22 24.97
CA GLU A 251 -6.80 14.72 26.34
C GLU A 251 -7.63 15.69 27.20
N ALA A 252 -7.37 17.00 27.11
CA ALA A 252 -8.14 18.03 27.79
C ALA A 252 -9.61 18.07 27.30
N LEU A 253 -9.82 17.95 25.98
CA LEU A 253 -11.16 17.88 25.40
C LEU A 253 -11.92 16.62 25.87
N ALA A 254 -11.26 15.46 25.90
CA ALA A 254 -11.86 14.22 26.40
C ALA A 254 -12.25 14.34 27.89
N TYR A 255 -11.44 15.03 28.70
CA TYR A 255 -11.75 15.34 30.09
C TYR A 255 -12.98 16.25 30.21
N GLU A 256 -13.03 17.37 29.48
CA GLU A 256 -14.18 18.28 29.50
C GLU A 256 -15.45 17.63 28.95
N GLU A 257 -15.35 16.80 27.91
CA GLU A 257 -16.48 16.05 27.35
C GLU A 257 -17.03 15.01 28.34
N SER A 258 -16.15 14.36 29.10
CA SER A 258 -16.55 13.46 30.20
C SER A 258 -17.21 14.23 31.34
N ARG A 259 -16.68 15.40 31.68
CA ARG A 259 -17.28 16.30 32.69
C ARG A 259 -18.65 16.81 32.25
N ARG A 260 -18.81 17.18 30.98
CA ARG A 260 -20.08 17.58 30.35
C ARG A 260 -21.12 16.47 30.46
N LYS A 261 -20.76 15.23 30.07
CA LYS A 261 -21.65 14.06 30.18
C LYS A 261 -22.10 13.79 31.62
N LEU A 262 -21.20 13.92 32.60
CA LEU A 262 -21.54 13.76 34.01
C LEU A 262 -22.53 14.84 34.48
N LEU A 263 -22.33 16.09 34.08
CA LEU A 263 -23.26 17.19 34.40
C LEU A 263 -24.61 17.00 33.72
N GLU A 264 -24.63 16.54 32.48
CA GLU A 264 -25.85 16.24 31.72
C GLU A 264 -26.70 15.14 32.40
N VAL A 265 -26.04 14.09 32.93
CA VAL A 265 -26.71 13.07 33.75
C VAL A 265 -27.28 13.68 35.03
N LYS A 266 -26.50 14.48 35.78
CA LYS A 266 -26.97 15.14 37.02
C LYS A 266 -28.15 16.08 36.78
N ILE A 267 -28.15 16.82 35.67
CA ILE A 267 -29.25 17.71 35.27
C ILE A 267 -30.48 16.89 34.88
N SER A 268 -30.30 15.76 34.19
CA SER A 268 -31.40 14.87 33.84
C SER A 268 -32.03 14.24 35.09
N GLU A 269 -31.20 13.77 36.04
CA GLU A 269 -31.64 13.26 37.34
C GLU A 269 -32.40 14.33 38.13
N SER A 270 -31.87 15.56 38.23
CA SER A 270 -32.55 16.65 38.94
C SER A 270 -33.87 17.02 38.27
N LYS A 271 -33.92 17.05 36.93
CA LYS A 271 -35.15 17.27 36.17
C LYS A 271 -36.20 16.22 36.48
N THR A 272 -35.84 14.94 36.47
CA THR A 272 -36.78 13.86 36.82
C THR A 272 -37.29 13.95 38.26
N LEU A 273 -36.44 14.40 39.19
CA LEU A 273 -36.82 14.67 40.58
C LEU A 273 -37.81 15.84 40.66
N TYR A 274 -37.57 16.93 39.93
CA TYR A 274 -38.49 18.07 39.87
C TYR A 274 -39.82 17.69 39.21
N ASP A 275 -39.82 16.96 38.10
CA ASP A 275 -41.04 16.49 37.43
C ASP A 275 -41.87 15.57 38.35
N LYS A 276 -41.20 14.74 39.14
CA LYS A 276 -41.86 13.92 40.17
C LYS A 276 -42.47 14.79 41.28
N ILE A 277 -41.69 15.69 41.87
CA ILE A 277 -42.18 16.60 42.93
C ILE A 277 -43.34 17.45 42.41
N PHE A 278 -43.27 17.89 41.17
CA PHE A 278 -44.33 18.66 40.51
C PHE A 278 -45.60 17.82 40.33
N SER A 279 -45.46 16.56 39.89
CA SER A 279 -46.60 15.64 39.76
C SER A 279 -47.25 15.36 41.12
N ASP A 280 -46.44 15.09 42.16
CA ASP A 280 -46.91 14.87 43.53
C ASP A 280 -47.63 16.13 44.08
N TYR A 281 -47.10 17.32 43.80
CA TYR A 281 -47.73 18.60 44.16
C TYR A 281 -49.08 18.79 43.44
N GLU A 282 -49.14 18.47 42.14
CA GLU A 282 -50.36 18.64 41.36
C GLU A 282 -51.45 17.65 41.79
N GLU A 283 -51.07 16.41 42.12
CA GLU A 283 -51.98 15.43 42.72
C GLU A 283 -52.50 15.89 44.09
N ALA A 284 -51.61 16.43 44.95
CA ALA A 284 -52.00 17.01 46.22
C ALA A 284 -52.94 18.22 46.05
N ARG A 285 -52.72 19.05 45.02
CA ARG A 285 -53.60 20.19 44.72
C ARG A 285 -54.99 19.71 44.28
N LEU A 286 -55.05 18.76 43.34
CA LEU A 286 -56.30 18.20 42.84
C LEU A 286 -57.10 17.49 43.93
N THR A 287 -56.43 16.78 44.84
CA THR A 287 -57.11 16.15 45.99
C THR A 287 -57.67 17.18 46.97
N ILE A 288 -56.95 18.27 47.26
CA ILE A 288 -57.46 19.39 48.06
C ILE A 288 -58.65 20.06 47.38
N GLU A 289 -58.58 20.32 46.08
CA GLU A 289 -59.68 20.88 45.30
C GLU A 289 -60.92 19.97 45.34
N ALA A 290 -60.75 18.66 45.17
CA ALA A 290 -61.83 17.68 45.24
C ALA A 290 -62.47 17.62 46.65
N ILE A 291 -61.66 17.61 47.71
CA ILE A 291 -62.16 17.65 49.10
C ILE A 291 -62.91 18.97 49.36
N THR A 292 -62.40 20.09 48.85
CA THR A 292 -63.04 21.41 49.00
C THR A 292 -64.38 21.45 48.28
N ALA A 293 -64.44 20.97 47.03
CA ALA A 293 -65.68 20.88 46.27
C ALA A 293 -66.72 20.00 46.97
N LYS A 294 -66.31 18.83 47.49
CA LYS A 294 -67.19 17.95 48.26
C LYS A 294 -67.71 18.60 49.54
N ARG A 295 -66.83 19.28 50.28
CA ARG A 295 -67.22 20.05 51.48
C ARG A 295 -68.25 21.12 51.13
N ASP A 296 -68.05 21.83 50.04
CA ASP A 296 -68.96 22.90 49.62
C ASP A 296 -70.32 22.35 49.15
N GLU A 297 -70.33 21.18 48.48
CA GLU A 297 -71.55 20.43 48.12
C GLU A 297 -72.32 19.94 49.36
N GLU A 298 -71.60 19.40 50.36
CA GLU A 298 -72.19 19.00 51.65
C GLU A 298 -72.78 20.21 52.39
N ILE A 299 -72.05 21.33 52.44
CA ILE A 299 -72.55 22.58 53.02
C ILE A 299 -73.80 23.07 52.29
N ALA A 300 -73.82 23.04 50.96
CA ALA A 300 -74.99 23.43 50.18
C ALA A 300 -76.19 22.51 50.46
N SER A 301 -75.97 21.20 50.50
CA SER A 301 -76.98 20.20 50.83
C SER A 301 -77.54 20.38 52.24
N LEU A 302 -76.68 20.64 53.22
CA LEU A 302 -77.09 20.95 54.59
C LEU A 302 -77.89 22.26 54.67
N ARG A 303 -77.47 23.32 53.96
CA ARG A 303 -78.22 24.57 53.88
C ARG A 303 -79.62 24.38 53.30
N ILE A 304 -79.74 23.59 52.22
CA ILE A 304 -81.04 23.24 51.61
C ILE A 304 -81.90 22.42 52.58
N SER A 305 -81.31 21.44 53.27
CA SER A 305 -82.02 20.63 54.28
C SER A 305 -82.47 21.45 55.49
N MET A 306 -81.65 22.38 55.97
CA MET A 306 -82.05 23.29 57.04
C MET A 306 -83.16 24.23 56.60
N ALA A 307 -83.09 24.77 55.37
CA ALA A 307 -84.15 25.61 54.82
C ALA A 307 -85.47 24.83 54.73
N SER A 308 -85.45 23.59 54.25
CA SER A 308 -86.66 22.76 54.17
C SER A 308 -87.21 22.38 55.55
N LYS A 309 -86.35 22.06 56.52
CA LYS A 309 -86.76 21.86 57.92
C LYS A 309 -87.35 23.12 58.54
N SER A 310 -86.76 24.29 58.28
CA SER A 310 -87.30 25.58 58.73
C SER A 310 -88.69 25.84 58.16
N THR A 311 -88.91 25.57 56.87
CA THR A 311 -90.26 25.68 56.28
C THR A 311 -91.25 24.69 56.88
N LEU A 312 -90.82 23.46 57.16
CA LEU A 312 -91.64 22.44 57.82
C LEU A 312 -92.01 22.83 59.25
N VAL A 313 -91.09 23.42 60.02
CA VAL A 313 -91.37 23.92 61.36
C VAL A 313 -92.39 25.04 61.30
N LYS A 314 -92.24 26.01 60.40
CA LYS A 314 -93.25 27.07 60.21
C LYS A 314 -94.61 26.52 59.79
N GLU A 315 -94.64 25.51 58.92
CA GLU A 315 -95.88 24.84 58.53
C GLU A 315 -96.49 24.05 59.71
N MET A 316 -95.67 23.40 60.53
CA MET A 316 -96.13 22.72 61.75
C MET A 316 -96.63 23.71 62.80
N GLU A 317 -95.98 24.86 63.00
CA GLU A 317 -96.46 25.94 63.87
C GLU A 317 -97.79 26.49 63.37
N PHE A 318 -97.93 26.73 62.05
CA PHE A 318 -99.19 27.13 61.45
C PHE A 318 -100.28 26.07 61.63
N ARG A 319 -99.99 24.80 61.37
CA ARG A 319 -100.93 23.69 61.61
C ARG A 319 -101.25 23.51 63.08
N SER A 320 -100.29 23.70 63.98
CA SER A 320 -100.49 23.59 65.43
C SER A 320 -101.38 24.71 65.93
N THR A 321 -101.16 25.95 65.49
CA THR A 321 -102.02 27.09 65.82
C THR A 321 -103.41 26.93 65.22
N GLN A 322 -103.53 26.41 64.00
CA GLN A 322 -104.81 26.05 63.39
C GLN A 322 -105.50 24.93 64.18
N LEU A 323 -104.80 23.86 64.57
CA LEU A 323 -105.36 22.77 65.36
C LEU A 323 -105.70 23.20 66.78
N GLU A 324 -104.97 24.12 67.40
CA GLU A 324 -105.34 24.73 68.68
C GLU A 324 -106.60 25.58 68.56
N GLN A 325 -106.75 26.32 67.46
CA GLN A 325 -107.95 27.09 67.15
C GLN A 325 -109.14 26.14 66.91
N GLU A 326 -108.98 25.12 66.06
CA GLU A 326 -109.96 24.05 65.86
C GLU A 326 -110.27 23.31 67.16
N ASN A 327 -109.29 23.09 68.06
CA ASN A 327 -109.54 22.51 69.38
C ASN A 327 -110.33 23.45 70.28
N LYS A 328 -110.06 24.77 70.24
CA LYS A 328 -110.88 25.75 70.96
C LYS A 328 -112.30 25.76 70.42
N GLU A 329 -112.45 25.71 69.10
CA GLU A 329 -113.72 25.64 68.37
C GLU A 329 -114.48 24.32 68.60
N LEU A 330 -113.77 23.19 68.66
CA LEU A 330 -114.29 21.89 69.04
C LEU A 330 -114.63 21.84 70.51
N LYS A 331 -113.90 22.54 71.39
CA LYS A 331 -114.21 22.63 72.82
C LYS A 331 -115.37 23.59 73.10
N THR A 332 -115.60 24.60 72.25
CA THR A 332 -116.86 25.37 72.23
C THR A 332 -117.99 24.55 71.60
N SER A 333 -117.75 23.84 70.50
CA SER A 333 -118.73 22.94 69.86
C SER A 333 -119.05 21.73 70.73
N LEU A 334 -118.13 21.26 71.58
CA LEU A 334 -118.33 20.21 72.57
C LEU A 334 -119.07 20.76 73.79
N ARG A 335 -118.88 22.03 74.16
CA ARG A 335 -119.74 22.72 75.14
C ARG A 335 -121.15 22.92 74.59
N GLU A 336 -121.27 23.28 73.32
CA GLU A 336 -122.54 23.42 72.60
C GLU A 336 -123.18 22.05 72.36
N PHE A 337 -122.40 21.01 72.09
CA PHE A 337 -122.84 19.62 71.99
C PHE A 337 -123.16 19.05 73.36
N GLN A 338 -122.46 19.39 74.45
CA GLN A 338 -122.87 19.03 75.82
C GLN A 338 -124.15 19.77 76.22
N ASN A 339 -124.33 21.01 75.77
CA ASN A 339 -125.60 21.76 75.90
C ASN A 339 -126.71 21.20 75.00
N ALA A 340 -126.37 20.62 73.83
CA ALA A 340 -127.30 19.95 72.92
C ALA A 340 -127.49 18.46 73.23
N GLN A 341 -126.61 17.82 74.02
CA GLN A 341 -126.67 16.44 74.51
C GLN A 341 -127.55 16.32 75.75
N VAL A 342 -128.04 17.46 76.27
CA VAL A 342 -129.30 17.50 77.04
C VAL A 342 -130.52 17.24 76.12
N ASN A 343 -130.37 17.28 74.78
CA ASN A 343 -131.42 17.04 73.78
C ASN A 343 -130.93 16.23 72.53
N GLY A 344 -130.56 14.95 72.70
CA GLY A 344 -130.68 13.80 71.76
C GLY A 344 -130.22 13.80 70.27
N ALA A 345 -129.53 12.69 69.88
CA ALA A 345 -129.22 12.11 68.54
C ALA A 345 -128.02 12.70 67.74
N ASP A 346 -127.17 12.01 66.94
CA ASP A 346 -127.12 10.65 66.36
C ASP A 346 -125.67 10.33 65.88
N THR A 347 -125.20 9.07 65.92
CA THR A 347 -123.77 8.64 65.77
C THR A 347 -123.36 8.05 64.41
N THR A 348 -123.61 8.74 63.29
CA THR A 348 -123.39 8.17 61.93
C THR A 348 -122.36 8.90 61.04
N SER A 349 -121.73 9.99 61.49
CA SER A 349 -120.77 10.78 60.67
C SER A 349 -119.29 10.42 60.87
N ALA A 350 -118.92 9.73 61.95
CA ALA A 350 -117.53 9.46 62.33
C ALA A 350 -116.82 8.38 61.46
N THR A 351 -117.56 7.42 60.89
CA THR A 351 -116.99 6.30 60.13
C THR A 351 -116.57 6.65 58.70
N LYS A 352 -117.06 7.77 58.14
CA LYS A 352 -116.71 8.22 56.78
C LYS A 352 -115.36 8.93 56.73
N ASN A 353 -114.94 9.56 57.83
CA ASN A 353 -113.71 10.35 57.93
C ASN A 353 -112.45 9.47 58.04
N LEU A 354 -112.56 8.32 58.73
CA LEU A 354 -111.48 7.33 58.86
C LEU A 354 -111.14 6.65 57.52
N ARG A 355 -112.16 6.38 56.68
CA ARG A 355 -111.97 5.74 55.37
C ARG A 355 -111.21 6.63 54.36
N ASN A 356 -111.37 7.95 54.45
CA ASN A 356 -110.63 8.87 53.59
C ASN A 356 -109.15 9.01 53.99
N LYS A 357 -108.82 8.90 55.29
CA LYS A 357 -107.43 8.96 55.75
C LYS A 357 -106.59 7.76 55.29
N ILE A 358 -107.18 6.56 55.23
CA ILE A 358 -106.49 5.35 54.74
C ILE A 358 -106.15 5.45 53.25
N LYS A 359 -107.06 5.97 52.42
CA LYS A 359 -106.81 6.17 50.99
C LYS A 359 -105.68 7.16 50.70
N ASN A 360 -105.56 8.22 51.50
CA ASN A 360 -104.48 9.20 51.34
C ASN A 360 -103.11 8.60 51.69
N LEU A 361 -103.07 7.68 52.66
CA LEU A 361 -101.83 6.99 53.04
C LEU A 361 -101.34 6.03 51.94
N GLU A 362 -102.26 5.28 51.32
CA GLU A 362 -101.95 4.38 50.20
C GLU A 362 -101.41 5.14 48.98
N HIS A 363 -101.93 6.34 48.70
CA HIS A 363 -101.44 7.19 47.61
C HIS A 363 -100.01 7.68 47.86
N ALA A 364 -99.67 8.06 49.10
CA ALA A 364 -98.33 8.49 49.47
C ALA A 364 -97.29 7.35 49.35
N HIS A 365 -97.66 6.12 49.74
CA HIS A 365 -96.81 4.95 49.57
C HIS A 365 -96.54 4.62 48.10
N ARG A 366 -97.56 4.74 47.23
CA ARG A 366 -97.40 4.52 45.79
C ARG A 366 -96.43 5.53 45.17
N SER A 367 -96.54 6.81 45.56
CA SER A 367 -95.64 7.87 45.09
C SER A 367 -94.19 7.68 45.55
N CYS A 368 -93.96 7.18 46.78
CA CYS A 368 -92.60 6.84 47.23
C CYS A 368 -91.98 5.68 46.44
N SER A 369 -92.77 4.65 46.12
CA SER A 369 -92.30 3.50 45.35
C SER A 369 -91.88 3.87 43.92
N GLU A 370 -92.62 4.76 43.26
CA GLU A 370 -92.29 5.25 41.91
C GLU A 370 -90.98 6.05 41.89
N LYS A 371 -90.73 6.88 42.90
CA LYS A 371 -89.48 7.64 43.03
C LYS A 371 -88.26 6.75 43.23
N LEU A 372 -88.40 5.66 43.99
CA LEU A 372 -87.32 4.69 44.20
C LEU A 372 -86.93 4.00 42.88
N LYS A 373 -87.92 3.54 42.11
CA LYS A 373 -87.69 2.90 40.81
C LYS A 373 -87.02 3.82 39.78
N ALA A 374 -87.37 5.11 39.79
CA ALA A 374 -86.71 6.08 38.92
C ALA A 374 -85.21 6.24 39.25
N LYS A 375 -84.85 6.23 40.54
CA LYS A 375 -83.46 6.29 41.00
C LYS A 375 -82.67 5.02 40.68
N GLU A 376 -83.29 3.85 40.80
CA GLU A 376 -82.67 2.58 40.38
C GLU A 376 -82.33 2.56 38.89
N ALA A 377 -83.23 3.08 38.04
CA ALA A 377 -82.97 3.18 36.59
C ALA A 377 -81.82 4.14 36.26
N GLU A 378 -81.72 5.27 36.96
CA GLU A 378 -80.64 6.24 36.80
C GLU A 378 -79.26 5.62 37.11
N PHE A 379 -79.13 4.90 38.23
CA PHE A 379 -77.88 4.20 38.57
C PHE A 379 -77.54 3.12 37.54
N GLY A 380 -78.54 2.39 37.02
CA GLY A 380 -78.34 1.43 35.94
C GLY A 380 -77.71 2.06 34.69
N THR A 381 -78.14 3.26 34.31
CA THR A 381 -77.55 3.97 33.16
C THR A 381 -76.13 4.47 33.39
N GLN A 382 -75.78 4.86 34.62
CA GLN A 382 -74.42 5.29 34.95
C GLN A 382 -73.44 4.13 34.95
N ILE A 383 -73.84 2.97 35.48
CA ILE A 383 -73.02 1.75 35.47
C ILE A 383 -72.73 1.32 34.04
N ALA A 384 -73.74 1.26 33.17
CA ALA A 384 -73.56 0.89 31.76
C ALA A 384 -72.63 1.86 31.00
N LYS A 385 -72.61 3.13 31.38
CA LYS A 385 -71.67 4.12 30.82
C LYS A 385 -70.23 3.84 31.25
N LEU A 386 -70.00 3.59 32.54
CA LEU A 386 -68.67 3.27 33.08
C LEU A 386 -68.11 1.97 32.50
N GLU A 387 -68.94 0.95 32.32
CA GLU A 387 -68.53 -0.30 31.66
C GLU A 387 -68.01 -0.04 30.24
N LYS A 388 -68.72 0.78 29.46
CA LYS A 388 -68.30 1.14 28.11
C LYS A 388 -67.00 1.95 28.08
N ASP A 389 -66.83 2.89 29.01
CA ASP A 389 -65.60 3.69 29.11
C ASP A 389 -64.40 2.81 29.47
N LEU A 390 -64.60 1.81 30.34
CA LEU A 390 -63.58 0.82 30.72
C LEU A 390 -63.18 -0.06 29.52
N ASP A 391 -64.15 -0.55 28.75
CA ASP A 391 -63.89 -1.35 27.54
C ASP A 391 -63.09 -0.56 26.49
N ASN A 392 -63.37 0.73 26.32
CA ASN A 392 -62.58 1.60 25.44
C ASN A 392 -61.14 1.74 25.90
N CYS A 393 -60.89 1.95 27.19
CA CYS A 393 -59.54 2.02 27.75
C CYS A 393 -58.78 0.70 27.57
N PHE A 394 -59.45 -0.45 27.75
CA PHE A 394 -58.85 -1.76 27.47
C PHE A 394 -58.45 -1.91 25.99
N CYS A 395 -59.30 -1.47 25.05
CA CYS A 395 -58.97 -1.50 23.62
C CYS A 395 -57.77 -0.61 23.27
N GLU A 396 -57.68 0.59 23.85
CA GLU A 396 -56.53 1.48 23.65
C GLU A 396 -55.25 0.86 24.21
N LEU A 397 -55.30 0.25 25.41
CA LEU A 397 -54.16 -0.41 26.01
C LEU A 397 -53.65 -1.56 25.12
N ILE A 398 -54.55 -2.41 24.63
CA ILE A 398 -54.19 -3.51 23.70
C ILE A 398 -53.56 -2.97 22.41
N SER A 399 -54.04 -1.82 21.90
CA SER A 399 -53.44 -1.19 20.70
C SER A 399 -52.03 -0.67 20.96
N LYS A 400 -51.78 -0.13 22.17
CA LYS A 400 -50.47 0.37 22.60
C LYS A 400 -49.49 -0.77 22.84
N ASP A 401 -49.93 -1.86 23.47
CA ASP A 401 -49.12 -3.07 23.63
C ASP A 401 -48.69 -3.65 22.29
N LYS A 402 -49.58 -3.64 21.29
CA LYS A 402 -49.24 -4.04 19.92
C LYS A 402 -48.17 -3.13 19.29
N GLN A 403 -48.30 -1.80 19.43
CA GLN A 403 -47.28 -0.86 18.94
C GLN A 403 -45.92 -1.07 19.61
N ILE A 404 -45.89 -1.35 20.92
CA ILE A 404 -44.65 -1.63 21.64
C ILE A 404 -43.99 -2.89 21.07
N LEU A 405 -44.77 -3.93 20.80
CA LEU A 405 -44.28 -5.20 20.27
C LEU A 405 -43.73 -5.04 18.84
N ASP A 406 -44.41 -4.26 18.00
CA ASP A 406 -43.93 -3.92 16.65
C ASP A 406 -42.60 -3.12 16.70
N LEU A 407 -42.49 -2.14 17.59
CA LEU A 407 -41.26 -1.36 17.79
C LEU A 407 -40.10 -2.20 18.34
N GLN A 408 -40.38 -3.18 19.20
CA GLN A 408 -39.37 -4.13 19.69
C GLN A 408 -38.81 -4.99 18.55
N LEU A 409 -39.68 -5.50 17.67
CA LEU A 409 -39.27 -6.27 16.49
C LEU A 409 -38.43 -5.43 15.52
N GLU A 410 -38.81 -4.16 15.29
CA GLU A 410 -38.01 -3.24 14.48
C GLU A 410 -36.63 -2.97 15.09
N LEU A 411 -36.56 -2.79 16.42
CA LEU A 411 -35.29 -2.58 17.13
C LEU A 411 -34.37 -3.81 17.01
N GLU A 412 -34.90 -5.01 17.20
CA GLU A 412 -34.14 -6.27 17.04
C GLU A 412 -33.64 -6.47 15.59
N ALA A 413 -34.46 -6.11 14.60
CA ALA A 413 -34.06 -6.13 13.20
C ALA A 413 -32.93 -5.12 12.92
N CYS A 414 -33.01 -3.91 13.46
CA CYS A 414 -31.95 -2.90 13.34
C CYS A 414 -30.64 -3.35 14.02
N GLN A 415 -30.72 -3.95 15.21
CA GLN A 415 -29.55 -4.50 15.91
C GLN A 415 -28.89 -5.63 15.12
N SER A 416 -29.69 -6.51 14.51
CA SER A 416 -29.18 -7.58 13.65
C SER A 416 -28.48 -7.03 12.41
N SER A 417 -29.05 -6.01 11.76
CA SER A 417 -28.43 -5.31 10.62
C SER A 417 -27.10 -4.64 11.00
N LEU A 418 -27.06 -3.96 12.14
CA LEU A 418 -25.84 -3.34 12.67
C LEU A 418 -24.74 -4.38 12.94
N MET A 419 -25.10 -5.55 13.46
CA MET A 419 -24.15 -6.64 13.70
C MET A 419 -23.57 -7.19 12.40
N LEU A 420 -24.39 -7.33 11.35
CA LEU A 420 -23.93 -7.74 10.03
C LEU A 420 -22.96 -6.71 9.41
N GLN A 421 -23.31 -5.42 9.49
CA GLN A 421 -22.44 -4.35 8.99
C GLN A 421 -21.09 -4.27 9.71
N LYS A 422 -21.05 -4.59 11.02
CA LYS A 422 -19.79 -4.70 11.77
C LYS A 422 -18.93 -5.87 11.27
N LEU A 423 -19.54 -7.02 11.00
CA LEU A 423 -18.86 -8.18 10.44
C LEU A 423 -18.26 -7.84 9.07
N ASP A 424 -19.03 -7.21 8.18
CA ASP A 424 -18.55 -6.80 6.85
C ASP A 424 -17.38 -5.81 6.93
N ASN A 425 -17.42 -4.87 7.88
CA ASN A 425 -16.31 -3.94 8.12
C ASN A 425 -15.04 -4.64 8.64
N GLU A 426 -15.19 -5.64 9.51
CA GLU A 426 -14.06 -6.46 10.00
C GLU A 426 -13.47 -7.32 8.88
N GLU A 427 -14.31 -7.92 8.04
CA GLU A 427 -13.88 -8.65 6.84
C GLU A 427 -13.09 -7.72 5.89
N MET A 428 -13.63 -6.52 5.60
CA MET A 428 -12.97 -5.54 4.74
C MET A 428 -11.62 -5.08 5.31
N THR A 429 -11.54 -4.88 6.64
CA THR A 429 -10.29 -4.54 7.33
C THR A 429 -9.26 -5.66 7.23
N THR A 430 -9.71 -6.91 7.35
CA THR A 430 -8.85 -8.10 7.23
C THR A 430 -8.32 -8.26 5.79
N VAL A 431 -9.17 -8.06 4.79
CA VAL A 431 -8.79 -8.07 3.36
C VAL A 431 -7.79 -6.97 3.06
N LEU A 432 -8.02 -5.74 3.57
CA LEU A 432 -7.09 -4.62 3.39
C LEU A 432 -5.70 -4.93 4.00
N MET A 433 -5.67 -5.54 5.19
CA MET A 433 -4.43 -5.94 5.85
C MET A 433 -3.68 -7.02 5.06
N LEU A 434 -4.41 -7.99 4.51
CA LEU A 434 -3.85 -9.05 3.66
C LEU A 434 -3.22 -8.46 2.40
N VAL A 435 -3.95 -7.60 1.67
CA VAL A 435 -3.47 -6.93 0.45
C VAL A 435 -2.22 -6.11 0.74
N LYS A 436 -2.23 -5.33 1.84
CA LYS A 436 -1.07 -4.53 2.26
C LYS A 436 0.15 -5.40 2.56
N SER A 437 -0.04 -6.54 3.24
CA SER A 437 1.05 -7.48 3.51
C SER A 437 1.63 -8.12 2.24
N LYS A 438 0.77 -8.47 1.28
CA LYS A 438 1.18 -9.02 -0.02
C LYS A 438 1.92 -8.01 -0.88
N PHE A 439 1.52 -6.74 -0.80
CA PHE A 439 2.25 -5.64 -1.45
C PHE A 439 3.66 -5.50 -0.88
N TYR A 440 3.83 -5.47 0.45
CA TYR A 440 5.16 -5.41 1.06
C TYR A 440 6.03 -6.63 0.74
N GLU A 441 5.46 -7.83 0.75
CA GLU A 441 6.17 -9.05 0.35
C GLU A 441 6.68 -8.95 -1.10
N SER A 442 5.83 -8.49 -2.01
CA SER A 442 6.18 -8.31 -3.43
C SER A 442 7.27 -7.25 -3.62
N SER A 443 7.18 -6.11 -2.92
CA SER A 443 8.20 -5.05 -2.98
C SER A 443 9.55 -5.53 -2.45
N SER A 444 9.58 -6.33 -1.38
CA SER A 444 10.82 -6.90 -0.84
C SER A 444 11.49 -7.89 -1.82
N VAL A 445 10.70 -8.67 -2.56
CA VAL A 445 11.21 -9.56 -3.61
C VAL A 445 11.87 -8.76 -4.74
N ILE A 446 11.27 -7.64 -5.16
CA ILE A 446 11.83 -6.76 -6.19
C ILE A 446 13.17 -6.16 -5.74
N GLU A 447 13.26 -5.67 -4.51
CA GLU A 447 14.49 -5.10 -3.96
C GLU A 447 15.63 -6.13 -3.86
N ASN A 448 15.30 -7.38 -3.48
CA ASN A 448 16.27 -8.48 -3.45
C ASN A 448 16.75 -8.86 -4.87
N LEU A 449 15.86 -8.87 -5.86
CA LEU A 449 16.23 -9.09 -7.26
C LEU A 449 17.15 -7.98 -7.80
N GLN A 450 16.89 -6.72 -7.44
CA GLN A 450 17.76 -5.59 -7.79
C GLN A 450 19.16 -5.75 -7.18
N LEU A 451 19.26 -6.17 -5.91
CA LEU A 451 20.54 -6.43 -5.25
C LEU A 451 21.32 -7.58 -5.93
N LYS A 452 20.65 -8.68 -6.27
CA LYS A 452 21.27 -9.80 -7.00
C LYS A 452 21.77 -9.38 -8.38
N MET A 453 21.02 -8.53 -9.08
CA MET A 453 21.40 -8.00 -10.39
C MET A 453 22.63 -7.08 -10.29
N ALA A 454 22.69 -6.23 -9.25
CA ALA A 454 23.87 -5.40 -8.99
C ALA A 454 25.13 -6.24 -8.68
N GLN A 455 25.00 -7.31 -7.90
CA GLN A 455 26.11 -8.24 -7.60
C GLN A 455 26.59 -9.00 -8.85
N HIS A 456 25.66 -9.41 -9.72
CA HIS A 456 26.01 -10.04 -11.00
C HIS A 456 26.78 -9.07 -11.89
N ASN A 457 26.32 -7.81 -12.00
CA ASN A 457 27.01 -6.79 -12.78
C ASN A 457 28.42 -6.48 -12.26
N ALA A 458 28.62 -6.48 -10.94
CA ALA A 458 29.95 -6.34 -10.34
C ALA A 458 30.90 -7.50 -10.72
N LYS A 459 30.41 -8.75 -10.70
CA LYS A 459 31.20 -9.92 -11.13
C LYS A 459 31.52 -9.91 -12.62
N VAL A 460 30.60 -9.42 -13.45
CA VAL A 460 30.83 -9.26 -14.90
C VAL A 460 31.88 -8.18 -15.16
N ALA A 461 31.86 -7.08 -14.40
CA ALA A 461 32.87 -6.03 -14.48
C ALA A 461 34.28 -6.55 -14.12
N GLU A 462 34.41 -7.27 -13.00
CA GLU A 462 35.67 -7.88 -12.56
C GLU A 462 36.22 -8.88 -13.59
N LYS A 463 35.35 -9.73 -14.17
CA LYS A 463 35.76 -10.66 -15.24
C LYS A 463 36.19 -9.93 -16.52
N THR A 464 35.60 -8.77 -16.81
CA THR A 464 35.97 -7.94 -17.96
C THR A 464 37.34 -7.30 -17.75
N GLU A 465 37.66 -6.87 -16.54
CA GLU A 465 38.95 -6.31 -16.15
C GLU A 465 40.08 -7.35 -16.29
N VAL A 466 39.88 -8.57 -15.77
CA VAL A 466 40.84 -9.68 -15.90
C VAL A 466 41.11 -10.06 -17.37
N LEU A 467 40.07 -10.08 -18.21
CA LEU A 467 40.23 -10.35 -19.64
C LEU A 467 40.97 -9.21 -20.37
N MET A 468 40.80 -7.97 -19.91
CA MET A 468 41.51 -6.80 -20.45
C MET A 468 43.00 -6.86 -20.11
N GLU A 469 43.36 -7.23 -18.87
CA GLU A 469 44.75 -7.44 -18.45
C GLU A 469 45.44 -8.59 -19.23
N GLN A 470 44.72 -9.69 -19.47
CA GLN A 470 45.23 -10.80 -20.28
C GLN A 470 45.50 -10.40 -21.74
N LEU A 471 44.67 -9.52 -22.31
CA LEU A 471 44.85 -9.01 -23.67
C LEU A 471 46.07 -8.09 -23.77
N GLU A 472 46.22 -7.17 -22.81
CA GLU A 472 47.38 -6.28 -22.68
C GLU A 472 48.70 -7.06 -22.59
N TRP A 473 48.76 -8.10 -21.74
CA TRP A 473 49.94 -8.95 -21.59
C TRP A 473 50.28 -9.72 -22.88
N LYS A 474 49.29 -10.29 -23.57
CA LYS A 474 49.51 -10.97 -24.86
C LYS A 474 50.03 -10.00 -25.93
N LYS A 475 49.53 -8.76 -25.92
CA LYS A 475 49.97 -7.70 -26.83
C LYS A 475 51.45 -7.34 -26.58
N PHE A 476 51.88 -7.29 -25.33
CA PHE A 476 53.29 -7.09 -24.96
C PHE A 476 54.21 -8.22 -25.46
N THR A 477 53.81 -9.48 -25.30
CA THR A 477 54.63 -10.63 -25.74
C THR A 477 54.80 -10.71 -27.27
N VAL A 478 53.81 -10.28 -28.04
CA VAL A 478 53.88 -10.22 -29.52
C VAL A 478 54.83 -9.12 -29.98
N ILE A 479 54.83 -7.98 -29.29
CA ILE A 479 55.77 -6.87 -29.56
C ILE A 479 57.21 -7.30 -29.23
N GLN A 480 57.42 -8.08 -28.16
CA GLN A 480 58.74 -8.60 -27.80
C GLN A 480 59.28 -9.62 -28.82
N ALA A 481 58.42 -10.51 -29.33
CA ALA A 481 58.79 -11.47 -30.38
C ALA A 481 59.10 -10.80 -31.73
N GLN A 482 58.45 -9.68 -32.06
CA GLN A 482 58.72 -8.91 -33.29
C GLN A 482 60.07 -8.14 -33.22
N VAL A 483 60.54 -7.80 -32.02
CA VAL A 483 61.85 -7.13 -31.82
C VAL A 483 63.03 -8.12 -31.92
N GLU A 484 62.81 -9.39 -31.57
CA GLU A 484 63.84 -10.45 -31.65
C GLU A 484 64.04 -10.97 -33.09
N THR A 485 63.04 -10.91 -33.97
CA THR A 485 63.17 -11.34 -35.38
C THR A 485 63.91 -10.34 -36.30
N LEU A 486 64.31 -9.17 -35.80
CA LEU A 486 64.99 -8.12 -36.57
C LEU A 486 66.51 -8.07 -36.37
N ARG A 487 67.12 -9.06 -35.70
CA ARG A 487 68.58 -9.08 -35.39
C ARG A 487 69.39 -10.26 -35.94
N GLU A 488 68.87 -11.04 -36.87
CA GLU A 488 69.63 -12.11 -37.51
C GLU A 488 69.55 -12.04 -39.04
N HIS A 489 70.33 -11.14 -39.62
CA HIS A 489 70.77 -11.27 -41.01
C HIS A 489 72.07 -10.49 -41.21
N ASP A 490 73.20 -11.20 -41.21
CA ASP A 490 74.33 -10.98 -42.14
C ASP A 490 75.52 -11.88 -41.77
N THR A 491 75.82 -12.84 -42.64
CA THR A 491 77.10 -12.98 -43.36
C THR A 491 77.22 -14.39 -43.93
N GLY A 492 77.00 -14.49 -45.24
CA GLY A 492 77.36 -15.66 -46.03
C GLY A 492 78.80 -15.58 -46.54
N GLU A 493 79.28 -16.75 -46.97
CA GLU A 493 80.44 -16.99 -47.86
C GLU A 493 81.83 -17.23 -47.24
N LEU A 494 82.04 -18.46 -46.77
CA LEU A 494 83.22 -19.27 -47.17
C LEU A 494 82.91 -20.77 -46.93
N LEU A 495 82.13 -21.36 -47.82
CA LEU A 495 82.63 -22.16 -48.95
C LEU A 495 82.78 -23.67 -48.65
N LYS A 496 81.66 -24.37 -48.85
CA LYS A 496 81.47 -25.14 -50.10
C LYS A 496 82.38 -26.37 -50.30
N LYS A 497 82.76 -27.06 -49.21
CA LYS A 497 83.34 -28.43 -49.26
C LYS A 497 82.64 -29.51 -48.43
N GLU A 498 81.60 -29.18 -47.67
CA GLU A 498 80.84 -30.17 -46.84
C GLU A 498 79.46 -30.55 -47.41
N LEU A 499 79.06 -29.98 -48.54
CA LEU A 499 77.72 -30.16 -49.12
C LEU A 499 77.46 -31.51 -49.79
N GLU A 500 78.48 -32.37 -49.95
CA GLU A 500 78.27 -33.70 -50.54
C GLU A 500 77.91 -34.77 -49.49
N ILE A 501 78.20 -34.53 -48.20
CA ILE A 501 77.99 -35.50 -47.12
C ILE A 501 76.60 -35.34 -46.47
N CYS A 502 76.00 -34.15 -46.51
CA CYS A 502 74.70 -33.90 -45.90
C CYS A 502 73.50 -34.38 -46.74
N ARG A 503 73.69 -34.74 -48.02
CA ARG A 503 72.58 -35.24 -48.87
C ARG A 503 72.00 -36.57 -48.37
N GLY A 504 72.82 -37.44 -47.78
CA GLY A 504 72.36 -38.74 -47.24
C GLY A 504 71.66 -38.66 -45.88
N LYS A 505 71.85 -37.58 -45.11
CA LYS A 505 71.17 -37.36 -43.82
C LYS A 505 69.81 -36.66 -43.95
N ILE A 506 69.57 -36.01 -45.09
CA ILE A 506 68.31 -35.31 -45.38
C ILE A 506 67.16 -36.31 -45.58
N ASP A 507 67.40 -37.45 -46.24
CA ASP A 507 66.35 -38.44 -46.51
C ASP A 507 65.88 -39.19 -45.24
N GLU A 508 66.74 -39.36 -44.23
CA GLU A 508 66.38 -39.95 -42.93
C GLU A 508 65.66 -38.94 -42.00
N LEU A 509 65.93 -37.64 -42.16
CA LEU A 509 65.22 -36.57 -41.44
C LEU A 509 63.81 -36.33 -41.99
N TYR A 510 63.57 -36.50 -43.31
CA TYR A 510 62.23 -36.36 -43.87
C TYR A 510 61.26 -37.45 -43.36
N LEU A 511 61.70 -38.69 -43.16
CA LEU A 511 60.86 -39.75 -42.60
C LEU A 511 60.55 -39.53 -41.11
N ASN A 512 61.51 -38.99 -40.35
CA ASN A 512 61.34 -38.67 -38.92
C ASN A 512 60.46 -37.44 -38.69
N ILE A 513 60.49 -36.45 -39.59
CA ILE A 513 59.60 -35.27 -39.52
C ILE A 513 58.14 -35.70 -39.73
N ASP A 514 57.84 -36.58 -40.68
CA ASP A 514 56.47 -37.07 -40.88
C ASP A 514 55.99 -37.94 -39.70
N CYS A 515 56.87 -38.73 -39.09
CA CYS A 515 56.52 -39.53 -37.91
C CYS A 515 56.26 -38.66 -36.66
N ILE A 516 57.07 -37.62 -36.45
CA ILE A 516 56.88 -36.63 -35.36
C ILE A 516 55.62 -35.79 -35.62
N LYS A 517 55.34 -35.43 -36.87
CA LYS A 517 54.14 -34.67 -37.24
C LYS A 517 52.86 -35.50 -37.04
N HIS A 518 52.89 -36.80 -37.35
CA HIS A 518 51.78 -37.70 -37.06
C HIS A 518 51.59 -37.90 -35.54
N GLN A 519 52.67 -38.10 -34.78
CA GLN A 519 52.59 -38.21 -33.31
C GLN A 519 52.13 -36.91 -32.63
N ALA A 520 52.53 -35.75 -33.15
CA ALA A 520 52.08 -34.45 -32.67
C ALA A 520 50.58 -34.28 -32.95
N SER A 521 50.11 -34.64 -34.15
CA SER A 521 48.69 -34.56 -34.51
C SER A 521 47.81 -35.54 -33.72
N GLU A 522 48.27 -36.78 -33.49
CA GLU A 522 47.57 -37.74 -32.63
C GLU A 522 47.51 -37.30 -31.15
N LYS A 523 48.58 -36.71 -30.62
CA LYS A 523 48.56 -36.15 -29.26
C LYS A 523 47.69 -34.91 -29.16
N GLU A 524 47.70 -34.05 -30.17
CA GLU A 524 46.87 -32.86 -30.25
C GLU A 524 45.38 -33.23 -30.27
N THR A 525 44.98 -34.17 -31.13
CA THR A 525 43.61 -34.70 -31.17
C THR A 525 43.22 -35.40 -29.86
N ALA A 526 44.10 -36.21 -29.26
CA ALA A 526 43.83 -36.83 -27.96
C ALA A 526 43.66 -35.80 -26.82
N ILE A 527 44.45 -34.73 -26.82
CA ILE A 527 44.33 -33.63 -25.86
C ILE A 527 43.04 -32.84 -26.11
N GLN A 528 42.71 -32.55 -27.36
CA GLN A 528 41.49 -31.84 -27.75
C GLN A 528 40.24 -32.64 -27.35
N ASP A 529 40.22 -33.95 -27.59
CA ASP A 529 39.15 -34.85 -27.15
C ASP A 529 39.05 -34.94 -25.63
N SER A 530 40.18 -34.89 -24.91
CA SER A 530 40.19 -34.88 -23.44
C SER A 530 39.66 -33.56 -22.88
N LEU A 531 40.04 -32.43 -23.48
CA LEU A 531 39.55 -31.09 -23.13
C LEU A 531 38.04 -30.99 -23.35
N GLN A 532 37.56 -31.46 -24.50
CA GLN A 532 36.14 -31.42 -24.83
C GLN A 532 35.30 -32.29 -23.87
N ARG A 533 35.84 -33.44 -23.44
CA ARG A 533 35.22 -34.27 -22.39
C ARG A 533 35.19 -33.56 -21.03
N THR A 534 36.32 -32.97 -20.61
CA THR A 534 36.36 -32.23 -19.33
C THR A 534 35.46 -30.98 -19.33
N LEU A 535 35.30 -30.31 -20.47
CA LEU A 535 34.35 -29.21 -20.66
C LEU A 535 32.92 -29.71 -20.53
N ALA A 536 32.55 -30.82 -21.18
CA ALA A 536 31.23 -31.40 -21.08
C ALA A 536 30.90 -31.92 -19.66
N ASP A 537 31.90 -32.42 -18.92
CA ASP A 537 31.75 -32.79 -17.51
C ASP A 537 31.57 -31.55 -16.62
N LEU A 538 32.33 -30.47 -16.88
CA LEU A 538 32.23 -29.20 -16.15
C LEU A 538 30.88 -28.50 -16.41
N GLU A 539 30.39 -28.50 -17.65
CA GLU A 539 29.07 -27.97 -18.00
C GLU A 539 27.96 -28.75 -17.30
N ARG A 540 28.05 -30.09 -17.25
CA ARG A 540 27.11 -30.92 -16.49
C ARG A 540 27.15 -30.63 -14.99
N ALA A 541 28.34 -30.46 -14.41
CA ALA A 541 28.48 -30.11 -13.00
C ALA A 541 27.92 -28.71 -12.70
N ASN A 542 28.15 -27.73 -13.58
CA ASN A 542 27.60 -26.38 -13.45
C ASN A 542 26.07 -26.37 -13.58
N HIS A 543 25.51 -27.17 -14.49
CA HIS A 543 24.05 -27.30 -14.63
C HIS A 543 23.43 -27.93 -13.38
N ALA A 544 24.01 -29.02 -12.86
CA ALA A 544 23.56 -29.65 -11.61
C ALA A 544 23.69 -28.70 -10.40
N LEU A 545 24.75 -27.90 -10.35
CA LEU A 545 24.92 -26.88 -9.30
C LEU A 545 23.87 -25.76 -9.42
N ALA A 546 23.56 -25.31 -10.64
CA ALA A 546 22.52 -24.32 -10.89
C ALA A 546 21.13 -24.83 -10.47
N GLU A 547 20.81 -26.09 -10.80
CA GLU A 547 19.56 -26.74 -10.39
C GLU A 547 19.46 -26.85 -8.86
N LYS A 548 20.52 -27.30 -8.18
CA LYS A 548 20.57 -27.36 -6.71
C LYS A 548 20.51 -25.98 -6.05
N THR A 549 21.09 -24.96 -6.68
CA THR A 549 21.00 -23.58 -6.21
C THR A 549 19.57 -23.04 -6.35
N SER A 550 18.86 -23.41 -7.43
CA SER A 550 17.44 -23.10 -7.61
C SER A 550 16.57 -23.77 -6.55
N GLU A 551 16.72 -25.08 -6.34
CA GLU A 551 16.01 -25.84 -5.29
C GLU A 551 16.27 -25.27 -3.89
N LEU A 552 17.51 -24.87 -3.59
CA LEU A 552 17.86 -24.25 -2.31
C LEU A 552 17.18 -22.89 -2.12
N ASN A 553 17.10 -22.08 -3.17
CA ASN A 553 16.40 -20.79 -3.13
C ASN A 553 14.90 -20.97 -2.95
N GLU A 554 14.30 -21.96 -3.61
CA GLU A 554 12.88 -22.32 -3.45
C GLU A 554 12.58 -22.81 -2.03
N MET A 555 13.42 -23.71 -1.49
CA MET A 555 13.31 -24.16 -0.10
C MET A 555 13.47 -23.00 0.90
N LYS A 556 14.41 -22.08 0.66
CA LYS A 556 14.61 -20.89 1.51
C LYS A 556 13.37 -19.99 1.51
N PHE A 557 12.74 -19.81 0.35
CA PHE A 557 11.50 -19.05 0.23
C PHE A 557 10.34 -19.71 0.98
N GLU A 558 10.16 -21.03 0.83
CA GLU A 558 9.15 -21.78 1.61
C GLU A 558 9.40 -21.68 3.12
N LEU A 559 10.66 -21.75 3.56
CA LEU A 559 11.02 -21.66 4.98
C LEU A 559 10.75 -20.26 5.54
N GLN A 560 11.01 -19.21 4.76
CA GLN A 560 10.64 -17.83 5.11
C GLN A 560 9.11 -17.64 5.20
N GLN A 561 8.35 -18.19 4.25
CA GLN A 561 6.89 -18.17 4.33
C GLN A 561 6.36 -18.89 5.57
N ARG A 562 6.91 -20.08 5.88
CA ARG A 562 6.53 -20.83 7.09
C ARG A 562 6.90 -20.07 8.37
N SER A 563 8.06 -19.42 8.41
CA SER A 563 8.47 -18.58 9.53
C SER A 563 7.52 -17.40 9.74
N PHE A 564 7.11 -16.73 8.67
CA PHE A 564 6.16 -15.62 8.72
C PHE A 564 4.78 -16.08 9.21
N VAL A 565 4.29 -17.22 8.72
CA VAL A 565 3.02 -17.81 9.17
C VAL A 565 3.09 -18.20 10.65
N LEU A 566 4.21 -18.77 11.10
CA LEU A 566 4.42 -19.13 12.51
C LEU A 566 4.39 -17.88 13.41
N GLU A 567 5.09 -16.81 13.02
CA GLU A 567 5.11 -15.55 13.76
C GLU A 567 3.71 -14.91 13.84
N LYS A 568 2.94 -14.96 12.75
CA LYS A 568 1.54 -14.48 12.74
C LYS A 568 0.64 -15.33 13.64
N MET A 569 0.82 -16.65 13.62
CA MET A 569 0.06 -17.56 14.46
C MET A 569 0.38 -17.37 15.95
N GLU A 570 1.65 -17.08 16.28
CA GLU A 570 2.08 -16.80 17.66
C GLU A 570 1.54 -15.47 18.18
N LYS A 571 1.52 -14.42 17.33
CA LYS A 571 0.85 -13.15 17.66
C LYS A 571 -0.66 -13.32 17.85
N ALA A 572 -1.33 -14.08 16.98
CA ALA A 572 -2.76 -14.37 17.13
C ALA A 572 -3.06 -15.19 18.40
N LYS A 573 -2.22 -16.17 18.72
CA LYS A 573 -2.31 -16.94 19.97
C LYS A 573 -2.17 -16.03 21.19
N PHE A 574 -1.18 -15.13 21.20
CA PHE A 574 -1.00 -14.17 22.28
C PHE A 574 -2.24 -13.26 22.44
N LEU A 575 -2.75 -12.68 21.35
CA LEU A 575 -3.94 -11.82 21.40
C LEU A 575 -5.17 -12.56 21.94
N THR A 576 -5.45 -13.77 21.42
CA THR A 576 -6.58 -14.58 21.87
C THR A 576 -6.45 -15.04 23.32
N GLU A 577 -5.23 -15.35 23.79
CA GLU A 577 -4.96 -15.68 25.20
C GLU A 577 -5.13 -14.46 26.12
N THR A 578 -4.77 -13.27 25.64
CA THR A 578 -4.98 -12.00 26.36
C THR A 578 -6.46 -11.66 26.47
N GLU A 579 -7.22 -11.80 25.38
CA GLU A 579 -8.68 -11.61 25.35
C GLU A 579 -9.39 -12.62 26.25
N LEU A 580 -9.01 -13.90 26.21
CA LEU A 580 -9.57 -14.93 27.10
C LEU A 580 -9.31 -14.63 28.58
N ASN A 581 -8.15 -14.09 28.93
CA ASN A 581 -7.88 -13.65 30.29
C ASN A 581 -8.71 -12.42 30.68
N ASN A 582 -8.88 -11.44 29.78
CA ASN A 582 -9.75 -10.29 30.02
C ASN A 582 -11.19 -10.73 30.27
N TYR A 583 -11.74 -11.60 29.42
CA TYR A 583 -13.09 -12.18 29.61
C TYR A 583 -13.21 -12.96 30.93
N ARG A 584 -12.17 -13.72 31.30
CA ARG A 584 -12.13 -14.45 32.57
C ARG A 584 -12.18 -13.50 33.77
N ASP A 585 -11.46 -12.39 33.71
CA ASP A 585 -11.40 -11.43 34.81
C ASP A 585 -12.66 -10.55 34.87
N GLU A 586 -13.23 -10.15 33.74
CA GLU A 586 -14.55 -9.55 33.66
C GLU A 586 -15.62 -10.48 34.26
N SER A 587 -15.61 -11.76 33.88
CA SER A 587 -16.53 -12.76 34.43
C SER A 587 -16.39 -12.94 35.94
N LYS A 588 -15.16 -12.96 36.47
CA LYS A 588 -14.92 -12.95 37.93
C LYS A 588 -15.47 -11.68 38.60
N THR A 589 -15.32 -10.53 37.95
CA THR A 589 -15.76 -9.24 38.50
C THR A 589 -17.29 -9.14 38.52
N ILE A 590 -17.94 -9.58 37.45
CA ILE A 590 -19.40 -9.70 37.36
C ILE A 590 -19.92 -10.67 38.43
N ARG A 591 -19.25 -11.82 38.61
CA ARG A 591 -19.61 -12.79 39.66
C ARG A 591 -19.52 -12.18 41.06
N LYS A 592 -18.43 -11.46 41.37
CA LYS A 592 -18.30 -10.75 42.66
C LYS A 592 -19.39 -9.71 42.89
N ARG A 593 -19.78 -8.95 41.86
CA ARG A 593 -20.89 -7.98 41.95
C ARG A 593 -22.23 -8.69 42.16
N LEU A 594 -22.47 -9.79 41.46
CA LEU A 594 -23.68 -10.59 41.61
C LEU A 594 -23.77 -11.19 43.02
N ASP A 595 -22.69 -11.77 43.53
CA ASP A 595 -22.62 -12.31 44.89
C ASP A 595 -22.88 -11.22 45.94
N ALA A 596 -22.31 -10.01 45.77
CA ALA A 596 -22.57 -8.87 46.63
C ALA A 596 -24.03 -8.40 46.57
N ALA A 597 -24.64 -8.37 45.38
CA ALA A 597 -26.04 -8.00 45.20
C ALA A 597 -26.99 -9.05 45.82
N VAL A 598 -26.68 -10.34 45.70
CA VAL A 598 -27.43 -11.43 46.34
C VAL A 598 -27.31 -11.34 47.87
N ALA A 599 -26.13 -11.05 48.41
CA ALA A 599 -25.94 -10.85 49.84
C ALA A 599 -26.72 -9.63 50.37
N GLY A 600 -26.70 -8.50 49.65
CA GLY A 600 -27.52 -7.33 49.99
C GLY A 600 -29.02 -7.62 49.95
N LYS A 601 -29.48 -8.40 48.96
CA LYS A 601 -30.88 -8.84 48.87
C LYS A 601 -31.27 -9.76 50.03
N MET A 602 -30.40 -10.69 50.45
CA MET A 602 -30.68 -11.53 51.62
C MET A 602 -30.80 -10.73 52.92
N GLU A 603 -29.96 -9.71 53.13
CA GLU A 603 -30.03 -8.91 54.36
C GLU A 603 -31.30 -8.04 54.39
N THR A 604 -31.66 -7.41 53.27
CA THR A 604 -32.94 -6.67 53.17
C THR A 604 -34.16 -7.58 53.32
N GLU A 605 -34.13 -8.81 52.81
CA GLU A 605 -35.21 -9.78 53.03
C GLU A 605 -35.31 -10.20 54.50
N LYS A 606 -34.18 -10.34 55.20
CA LYS A 606 -34.12 -10.65 56.63
C LYS A 606 -34.68 -9.50 57.48
N GLU A 607 -34.35 -8.25 57.14
CA GLU A 607 -34.95 -7.06 57.78
C GLU A 607 -36.47 -7.01 57.55
N LEU A 608 -36.93 -7.24 56.31
CA LEU A 608 -38.35 -7.33 55.97
C LEU A 608 -39.07 -8.43 56.75
N ARG A 609 -38.41 -9.58 56.97
CA ARG A 609 -38.96 -10.70 57.75
C ARG A 609 -39.13 -10.33 59.22
N GLN A 610 -38.16 -9.63 59.81
CA GLN A 610 -38.24 -9.14 61.19
C GLN A 610 -39.37 -8.12 61.36
N VAL A 611 -39.51 -7.18 60.41
CA VAL A 611 -40.61 -6.20 60.40
C VAL A 611 -41.96 -6.92 60.29
N ARG A 612 -42.07 -7.93 59.42
CA ARG A 612 -43.30 -8.72 59.27
C ARG A 612 -43.67 -9.46 60.55
N GLU A 613 -42.70 -10.07 61.23
CA GLU A 613 -42.91 -10.72 62.53
C GLU A 613 -43.34 -9.74 63.63
N TYR A 614 -42.78 -8.52 63.64
CA TYR A 614 -43.21 -7.45 64.53
C TYR A 614 -44.67 -7.05 64.29
N PHE A 615 -45.07 -6.85 63.03
CA PHE A 615 -46.46 -6.54 62.68
C PHE A 615 -47.43 -7.67 63.03
N CYS A 616 -47.05 -8.94 62.85
CA CYS A 616 -47.87 -10.08 63.28
C CYS A 616 -48.12 -10.07 64.79
N LYS A 617 -47.12 -9.71 65.61
CA LYS A 617 -47.29 -9.59 67.07
C LYS A 617 -48.25 -8.46 67.42
N LEU A 618 -48.08 -7.28 66.82
CA LEU A 618 -48.96 -6.13 67.04
C LEU A 618 -50.42 -6.43 66.65
N ASN A 619 -50.62 -7.18 65.56
CA ASN A 619 -51.96 -7.57 65.13
C ASN A 619 -52.61 -8.53 66.14
N SER A 620 -51.85 -9.50 66.65
CA SER A 620 -52.35 -10.42 67.70
C SER A 620 -52.72 -9.70 69.01
N GLU A 621 -52.07 -8.59 69.34
CA GLU A 621 -52.44 -7.76 70.49
C GLU A 621 -53.70 -6.94 70.22
N LYS A 622 -53.85 -6.38 69.01
CA LYS A 622 -55.09 -5.70 68.61
C LYS A 622 -56.28 -6.65 68.65
N ASP A 623 -56.13 -7.88 68.16
CA ASP A 623 -57.20 -8.88 68.16
C ASP A 623 -57.65 -9.23 69.59
N LYS A 624 -56.72 -9.32 70.55
CA LYS A 624 -57.04 -9.49 71.98
C LYS A 624 -57.83 -8.30 72.55
N ILE A 625 -57.42 -7.07 72.22
CA ILE A 625 -58.12 -5.85 72.68
C ILE A 625 -59.54 -5.80 72.09
N ILE A 626 -59.70 -6.21 70.83
CA ILE A 626 -61.01 -6.28 70.18
C ILE A 626 -61.90 -7.31 70.88
N GLU A 627 -61.38 -8.49 71.21
CA GLU A 627 -62.13 -9.51 71.98
C GLU A 627 -62.55 -8.99 73.37
N GLU A 628 -61.65 -8.30 74.09
CA GLU A 628 -61.97 -7.70 75.40
C GLU A 628 -63.06 -6.62 75.30
N LEU A 629 -63.01 -5.77 74.26
CA LEU A 629 -64.03 -4.75 74.02
C LEU A 629 -65.38 -5.35 73.63
N GLN A 630 -65.39 -6.41 72.82
CA GLN A 630 -66.62 -7.13 72.44
C GLN A 630 -67.29 -7.76 73.67
N GLN A 631 -66.53 -8.36 74.59
CA GLN A 631 -67.08 -8.88 75.85
C GLN A 631 -67.69 -7.77 76.73
N LYS A 632 -67.05 -6.59 76.75
CA LYS A 632 -67.54 -5.43 77.52
C LYS A 632 -68.88 -4.91 76.98
N VAL A 633 -69.04 -4.87 75.65
CA VAL A 633 -70.28 -4.43 75.00
C VAL A 633 -71.44 -5.37 75.35
N SER A 634 -71.25 -6.69 75.27
CA SER A 634 -72.29 -7.66 75.64
C SER A 634 -72.75 -7.54 77.10
N PHE A 635 -71.83 -7.27 78.03
CA PHE A 635 -72.18 -7.05 79.44
C PHE A 635 -73.06 -5.81 79.65
N LEU A 636 -72.77 -4.72 78.94
CA LEU A 636 -73.53 -3.47 79.02
C LEU A 636 -74.93 -3.60 78.39
N GLU A 637 -75.07 -4.39 77.32
CA GLU A 637 -76.36 -4.67 76.69
C GLU A 637 -77.31 -5.44 77.61
N GLU A 638 -76.80 -6.43 78.37
CA GLU A 638 -77.61 -7.18 79.36
C GLU A 638 -78.11 -6.30 80.52
N ASP A 639 -77.27 -5.39 81.02
CA ASP A 639 -77.67 -4.50 82.12
C ASP A 639 -78.72 -3.46 81.69
N ASN A 640 -78.68 -3.03 80.43
CA ASN A 640 -79.63 -2.06 79.90
C ASN A 640 -81.04 -2.65 79.76
N GLU A 641 -81.17 -3.93 79.40
CA GLU A 641 -82.47 -4.62 79.38
C GLU A 641 -83.02 -4.88 80.80
N ARG A 642 -82.14 -5.06 81.80
CA ARG A 642 -82.51 -5.17 83.23
C ARG A 642 -83.14 -3.87 83.75
N MET A 643 -82.52 -2.73 83.46
CA MET A 643 -82.98 -1.38 83.86
C MET A 643 -84.35 -1.03 83.24
N LYS A 644 -84.58 -1.45 82.01
CA LYS A 644 -85.84 -1.22 81.26
C LYS A 644 -87.04 -1.96 81.88
N PHE A 645 -86.80 -3.12 82.47
CA PHE A 645 -87.81 -3.91 83.20
C PHE A 645 -88.21 -3.24 84.53
N GLU A 646 -87.25 -2.66 85.27
CA GLU A 646 -87.51 -1.94 86.52
C GLU A 646 -88.34 -0.66 86.30
N ILE A 647 -88.02 0.13 85.28
CA ILE A 647 -88.74 1.38 84.96
C ILE A 647 -90.22 1.13 84.59
N SER A 648 -90.51 0.00 83.93
CA SER A 648 -91.90 -0.38 83.56
C SER A 648 -92.77 -0.74 84.77
N SER A 649 -92.16 -1.13 85.90
CA SER A 649 -92.90 -1.50 87.12
C SER A 649 -93.30 -0.29 87.99
N LEU A 650 -92.48 0.77 87.99
CA LEU A 650 -92.68 1.99 88.80
C LEU A 650 -93.75 2.93 88.23
N PHE A 651 -93.97 2.90 86.91
CA PHE A 651 -94.94 3.77 86.24
C PHE A 651 -96.40 3.44 86.58
N LYS A 652 -96.68 2.24 87.12
CA LYS A 652 -98.04 1.77 87.44
C LYS A 652 -98.51 2.21 88.84
N THR A 653 -97.60 2.59 89.74
CA THR A 653 -97.90 2.93 91.15
C THR A 653 -98.01 4.44 91.42
N GLU A 654 -97.54 5.30 90.51
CA GLU A 654 -97.46 6.75 90.74
C GLU A 654 -98.67 7.54 90.20
N ALA A 655 -99.53 6.92 89.37
CA ALA A 655 -100.67 7.58 88.74
C ALA A 655 -101.85 7.91 89.70
N GLU A 656 -101.94 7.25 90.87
CA GLU A 656 -103.06 7.42 91.81
C GLU A 656 -102.85 8.55 92.85
N LYS A 657 -101.66 9.16 92.92
CA LYS A 657 -101.33 10.17 93.95
C LYS A 657 -101.47 11.64 93.51
N PHE A 658 -101.89 11.91 92.28
CA PHE A 658 -101.81 13.26 91.69
C PHE A 658 -102.99 14.21 92.01
N SER A 659 -104.13 13.73 92.53
CA SER A 659 -105.35 14.56 92.69
C SER A 659 -105.35 15.55 93.87
N GLU A 660 -104.44 15.43 94.85
CA GLU A 660 -104.45 16.27 96.08
C GLU A 660 -103.36 17.37 96.07
N LYS A 661 -102.38 17.30 95.15
CA LYS A 661 -101.24 18.24 95.06
C LYS A 661 -101.55 19.53 94.29
N GLU A 662 -102.59 19.54 93.47
CA GLU A 662 -102.90 20.64 92.55
C GLU A 662 -103.34 21.92 93.29
N LYS A 663 -104.00 21.79 94.46
CA LYS A 663 -104.42 22.95 95.29
C LYS A 663 -103.28 23.66 96.02
N LYS A 664 -102.14 23.01 96.26
CA LYS A 664 -100.97 23.61 96.95
C LYS A 664 -100.02 24.36 96.01
N LEU A 665 -100.09 24.09 94.70
CA LEU A 665 -99.23 24.72 93.69
C LEU A 665 -99.66 26.16 93.34
N LEU A 666 -100.92 26.52 93.53
CA LEU A 666 -101.43 27.87 93.25
C LEU A 666 -100.92 28.92 94.24
N GLU A 667 -100.66 28.54 95.49
CA GLU A 667 -100.04 29.40 96.52
C GLU A 667 -98.53 29.58 96.29
N PHE A 668 -97.85 28.52 95.81
CA PHE A 668 -96.41 28.52 95.51
C PHE A 668 -96.08 29.35 94.27
N ALA A 669 -96.95 29.35 93.24
CA ALA A 669 -96.79 30.15 92.03
C ALA A 669 -96.69 31.67 92.32
N LYS A 670 -97.46 32.19 93.28
CA LYS A 670 -97.41 33.61 93.69
C LYS A 670 -96.11 34.00 94.40
N VAL A 671 -95.43 33.05 95.03
CA VAL A 671 -94.13 33.27 95.68
C VAL A 671 -93.00 33.22 94.65
N ILE A 672 -93.11 32.35 93.66
CA ILE A 672 -92.17 32.30 92.53
C ILE A 672 -92.24 33.58 91.69
N ASP A 673 -93.43 34.11 91.39
CA ASP A 673 -93.57 35.38 90.64
C ASP A 673 -92.97 36.61 91.35
N ARG A 674 -92.81 36.56 92.67
CA ARG A 674 -92.11 37.62 93.42
C ARG A 674 -90.60 37.48 93.28
N ARG A 675 -90.09 36.26 93.45
CA ARG A 675 -88.67 35.92 93.31
C ARG A 675 -88.17 36.09 91.88
N LEU A 676 -89.02 35.82 90.89
CA LEU A 676 -88.70 35.97 89.47
C LEU A 676 -88.46 37.44 89.10
N ARG A 677 -89.25 38.37 89.67
CA ARG A 677 -89.04 39.81 89.49
C ARG A 677 -87.74 40.30 90.12
N GLU A 678 -87.43 39.83 91.33
CA GLU A 678 -86.17 40.16 92.01
C GLU A 678 -84.95 39.61 91.24
N THR A 679 -85.05 38.41 90.67
CA THR A 679 -83.99 37.87 89.81
C THR A 679 -83.90 38.59 88.46
N GLN A 680 -85.02 39.09 87.92
CA GLN A 680 -85.03 39.84 86.67
C GLN A 680 -84.32 41.20 86.82
N GLU A 681 -84.51 41.90 87.94
CA GLU A 681 -83.76 43.14 88.26
C GLU A 681 -82.26 42.89 88.51
N ALA A 682 -81.90 41.72 89.06
CA ALA A 682 -80.50 41.33 89.22
C ALA A 682 -79.83 40.96 87.87
N ILE A 683 -80.58 40.40 86.93
CA ILE A 683 -80.12 40.08 85.57
C ILE A 683 -79.89 41.37 84.78
N THR A 684 -80.82 42.33 84.80
CA THR A 684 -80.64 43.61 84.08
C THR A 684 -79.43 44.39 84.59
N THR A 685 -79.17 44.38 85.90
CA THR A 685 -77.95 45.01 86.47
C THR A 685 -76.64 44.25 86.16
N LEU A 686 -76.70 42.95 85.82
CA LEU A 686 -75.54 42.18 85.35
C LEU A 686 -75.31 42.37 83.85
N GLU A 687 -76.37 42.45 83.05
CA GLU A 687 -76.32 42.74 81.62
C GLU A 687 -75.70 44.12 81.35
N GLU A 688 -76.09 45.15 82.11
CA GLU A 688 -75.47 46.50 82.02
C GLU A 688 -73.96 46.48 82.34
N LYS A 689 -73.53 45.64 83.29
CA LYS A 689 -72.10 45.47 83.64
C LYS A 689 -71.33 44.67 82.59
N LEU A 690 -71.96 43.69 81.93
CA LEU A 690 -71.36 42.94 80.83
C LEU A 690 -71.22 43.80 79.57
N MET A 691 -72.23 44.59 79.22
CA MET A 691 -72.18 45.55 78.12
C MET A 691 -71.06 46.58 78.31
N HIS A 692 -70.85 47.07 79.54
CA HIS A 692 -69.73 47.97 79.87
C HIS A 692 -68.34 47.29 79.77
N ARG A 693 -68.28 45.97 80.01
CA ARG A 693 -67.04 45.18 79.91
C ARG A 693 -66.72 44.79 78.48
N GLU A 694 -67.73 44.45 77.68
CA GLU A 694 -67.61 44.20 76.23
C GLU A 694 -67.20 45.46 75.47
N THR A 695 -67.79 46.62 75.77
CA THR A 695 -67.36 47.89 75.16
C THR A 695 -65.90 48.24 75.49
N LYS A 696 -65.42 47.90 76.69
CA LYS A 696 -64.01 48.07 77.09
C LYS A 696 -63.07 47.07 76.39
N ILE A 697 -63.51 45.85 76.10
CA ILE A 697 -62.73 44.85 75.35
C ILE A 697 -62.67 45.22 73.86
N LEU A 698 -63.79 45.68 73.29
CA LEU A 698 -63.85 46.13 71.90
C LEU A 698 -62.95 47.35 71.65
N SER A 699 -62.85 48.30 72.60
CA SER A 699 -61.93 49.43 72.45
C SER A 699 -60.45 49.00 72.49
N THR A 700 -60.09 47.94 73.23
CA THR A 700 -58.72 47.39 73.22
C THR A 700 -58.37 46.66 71.92
N PHE A 701 -59.32 45.92 71.33
CA PHE A 701 -59.09 45.28 70.03
C PHE A 701 -58.98 46.30 68.89
N GLN A 702 -59.80 47.36 68.90
CA GLN A 702 -59.68 48.45 67.92
C GLN A 702 -58.32 49.15 67.98
N GLN A 703 -57.75 49.31 69.18
CA GLN A 703 -56.41 49.89 69.34
C GLN A 703 -55.30 48.95 68.84
N GLU A 704 -55.47 47.63 68.94
CA GLU A 704 -54.52 46.63 68.43
C GLU A 704 -54.58 46.55 66.89
N ILE A 705 -55.79 46.59 66.30
CA ILE A 705 -55.99 46.62 64.84
C ILE A 705 -55.32 47.86 64.23
N ALA A 706 -55.41 49.02 64.89
CA ALA A 706 -54.75 50.24 64.42
C ALA A 706 -53.21 50.15 64.42
N LYS A 707 -52.60 49.37 65.34
CA LYS A 707 -51.15 49.13 65.33
C LYS A 707 -50.73 48.21 64.18
N TYR A 708 -51.50 47.17 63.90
CA TYR A 708 -51.22 46.24 62.80
C TYR A 708 -51.37 46.91 61.42
N LEU A 709 -52.33 47.83 61.27
CA LEU A 709 -52.47 48.63 60.05
C LEU A 709 -51.24 49.51 59.79
N HIS A 710 -50.67 50.12 60.82
CA HIS A 710 -49.46 50.94 60.69
C HIS A 710 -48.22 50.11 60.29
N VAL A 711 -48.08 48.90 60.85
CA VAL A 711 -46.98 47.97 60.48
C VAL A 711 -47.16 47.44 59.05
N MET A 712 -48.39 47.30 58.56
CA MET A 712 -48.63 46.93 57.16
C MET A 712 -48.23 48.06 56.22
N GLU A 713 -48.58 49.32 56.52
CA GLU A 713 -48.17 50.48 55.72
C GLU A 713 -46.64 50.63 55.64
N ASP A 714 -45.93 50.45 56.76
CA ASP A 714 -44.45 50.48 56.77
C ASP A 714 -43.84 49.35 55.91
N ASN A 715 -44.44 48.15 55.92
CA ASN A 715 -43.96 47.04 55.08
C ASN A 715 -44.24 47.28 53.59
N GLU A 716 -45.33 47.96 53.24
CA GLU A 716 -45.70 48.27 51.86
C GLU A 716 -44.79 49.36 51.25
N GLU A 717 -44.29 50.27 52.09
CA GLU A 717 -43.25 51.25 51.73
C GLU A 717 -41.89 50.55 51.49
N ILE A 718 -41.51 49.59 52.34
CA ILE A 718 -40.29 48.78 52.14
C ILE A 718 -40.37 47.92 50.87
N ILE A 719 -41.54 47.34 50.58
CA ILE A 719 -41.75 46.58 49.34
C ILE A 719 -41.60 47.49 48.12
N SER A 720 -42.14 48.71 48.17
CA SER A 720 -42.00 49.69 47.08
C SER A 720 -40.53 50.11 46.86
N GLU A 721 -39.73 50.25 47.92
CA GLU A 721 -38.29 50.52 47.81
C GLU A 721 -37.49 49.34 47.23
N LEU A 722 -37.89 48.10 47.55
CA LEU A 722 -37.29 46.89 47.00
C LEU A 722 -37.62 46.70 45.52
N GLU A 723 -38.86 46.98 45.12
CA GLU A 723 -39.27 46.95 43.72
C GLU A 723 -38.48 47.96 42.89
N HIS A 724 -38.24 49.18 43.40
CA HIS A 724 -37.41 50.18 42.72
C HIS A 724 -35.94 49.75 42.54
N HIS A 725 -35.36 49.08 43.53
CA HIS A 725 -34.00 48.53 43.43
C HIS A 725 -33.89 47.39 42.41
N ILE A 726 -34.92 46.55 42.31
CA ILE A 726 -34.96 45.47 41.33
C ILE A 726 -34.98 46.05 39.91
N THR A 727 -35.78 47.09 39.65
CA THR A 727 -35.83 47.74 38.33
C THR A 727 -34.48 48.35 37.92
N LEU A 728 -33.76 48.97 38.86
CA LEU A 728 -32.42 49.52 38.63
C LEU A 728 -31.38 48.44 38.29
N LEU A 729 -31.45 47.29 38.97
CA LEU A 729 -30.58 46.14 38.69
C LEU A 729 -30.87 45.51 37.33
N GLU A 730 -32.12 45.47 36.90
CA GLU A 730 -32.50 44.97 35.57
C GLU A 730 -31.98 45.89 34.45
N GLU A 731 -31.96 47.21 34.65
CA GLU A 731 -31.38 48.17 33.71
C GLU A 731 -29.85 48.01 33.59
N ASP A 732 -29.14 47.82 34.71
CA ASP A 732 -27.69 47.57 34.72
C ASP A 732 -27.31 46.26 34.03
N VAL A 733 -28.11 45.19 34.23
CA VAL A 733 -27.90 43.89 33.56
C VAL A 733 -28.13 44.02 32.05
N ASN A 734 -29.16 44.75 31.62
CA ASN A 734 -29.41 44.97 30.20
C ASN A 734 -28.28 45.76 29.52
N PHE A 735 -27.73 46.78 30.18
CA PHE A 735 -26.57 47.52 29.67
C PHE A 735 -25.34 46.60 29.51
N PHE A 736 -25.10 45.71 30.47
CA PHE A 736 -23.98 44.75 30.40
C PHE A 736 -24.15 43.72 29.29
N VAL A 737 -25.39 43.25 29.07
CA VAL A 737 -25.74 42.35 27.95
C VAL A 737 -25.50 43.04 26.61
N GLU A 738 -25.87 44.31 26.47
CA GLU A 738 -25.71 45.06 25.21
C GLU A 738 -24.22 45.29 24.84
N VAL A 739 -23.38 45.57 25.84
CA VAL A 739 -21.92 45.71 25.69
C VAL A 739 -21.27 44.38 25.29
N THR A 740 -21.67 43.27 25.91
CA THR A 740 -21.12 41.93 25.59
C THR A 740 -21.57 41.44 24.22
N THR A 741 -22.80 41.75 23.78
CA THR A 741 -23.26 41.45 22.41
C THR A 741 -22.50 42.23 21.34
N SER A 742 -22.07 43.45 21.62
CA SER A 742 -21.27 44.24 20.67
C SER A 742 -19.83 43.70 20.53
N GLN A 743 -19.23 43.26 21.64
CA GLN A 743 -17.89 42.62 21.62
C GLN A 743 -17.91 41.25 20.91
N LEU A 744 -19.01 40.50 21.01
CA LEU A 744 -19.18 39.22 20.32
C LEU A 744 -19.22 39.41 18.80
N GLU A 745 -19.92 40.44 18.31
CA GLU A 745 -20.03 40.68 16.88
C GLU A 745 -18.72 41.22 16.28
N GLU A 746 -17.93 41.98 17.06
CA GLU A 746 -16.56 42.36 16.69
C GLU A 746 -15.63 41.13 16.56
N LYS A 747 -15.69 40.21 17.53
CA LYS A 747 -14.91 38.95 17.48
C LYS A 747 -15.32 38.05 16.32
N LYS A 748 -16.59 38.07 15.92
CA LYS A 748 -17.12 37.30 14.79
C LYS A 748 -16.61 37.82 13.44
N VAL A 749 -16.46 39.14 13.29
CA VAL A 749 -15.80 39.75 12.13
C VAL A 749 -14.31 39.40 12.08
N GLU A 750 -13.64 39.36 13.23
CA GLU A 750 -12.22 38.97 13.37
C GLU A 750 -11.98 37.49 13.02
N ILE A 751 -12.93 36.61 13.38
CA ILE A 751 -12.90 35.19 12.98
C ILE A 751 -13.11 35.04 11.46
N HIS A 752 -13.98 35.85 10.86
CA HIS A 752 -14.20 35.82 9.41
C HIS A 752 -12.96 36.26 8.62
N THR A 753 -12.28 37.32 9.06
CA THR A 753 -11.03 37.77 8.42
C THR A 753 -9.88 36.77 8.60
N LEU A 754 -9.79 36.08 9.74
CA LEU A 754 -8.84 34.97 9.94
C LEU A 754 -9.18 33.76 9.06
N SER A 755 -10.45 33.43 8.89
CA SER A 755 -10.91 32.35 8.00
C SER A 755 -10.55 32.64 6.53
N ASP A 756 -10.73 33.88 6.08
CA ASP A 756 -10.34 34.29 4.73
C ASP A 756 -8.82 34.25 4.52
N ALA A 757 -8.04 34.67 5.54
CA ALA A 757 -6.59 34.58 5.51
C ALA A 757 -6.09 33.11 5.46
N LEU A 758 -6.72 32.20 6.21
CA LEU A 758 -6.45 30.76 6.14
C LEU A 758 -6.81 30.16 4.78
N GLY A 759 -7.92 30.61 4.17
CA GLY A 759 -8.28 30.25 2.80
C GLY A 759 -7.20 30.67 1.79
N TRP A 760 -6.67 31.87 1.93
CA TRP A 760 -5.58 32.38 1.08
C TRP A 760 -4.25 31.63 1.28
N ILE A 761 -3.89 31.32 2.53
CA ILE A 761 -2.70 30.50 2.86
C ILE A 761 -2.84 29.09 2.28
N THR A 762 -4.02 28.49 2.38
CA THR A 762 -4.27 27.14 1.85
C THR A 762 -4.18 27.14 0.32
N ALA A 763 -4.77 28.13 -0.36
CA ALA A 763 -4.68 28.26 -1.82
C ALA A 763 -3.23 28.47 -2.30
N THR A 764 -2.43 29.25 -1.58
CA THR A 764 -1.01 29.47 -1.92
C THR A 764 -0.14 28.24 -1.63
N TYR A 765 -0.47 27.45 -0.61
CA TYR A 765 0.18 26.18 -0.33
C TYR A 765 -0.10 25.14 -1.43
N VAL A 766 -1.36 24.98 -1.82
CA VAL A 766 -1.79 24.08 -2.92
C VAL A 766 -1.15 24.48 -4.26
N LEU A 767 -1.05 25.78 -4.55
CA LEU A 767 -0.36 26.26 -5.76
C LEU A 767 1.13 25.94 -5.76
N LYS A 768 1.82 26.06 -4.62
CA LYS A 768 3.23 25.68 -4.49
C LYS A 768 3.45 24.17 -4.61
N GLU A 769 2.53 23.36 -4.07
CA GLU A 769 2.58 21.91 -4.16
C GLU A 769 2.41 21.45 -5.62
N HIS A 770 1.44 22.01 -6.34
CA HIS A 770 1.30 21.77 -7.78
C HIS A 770 2.48 22.31 -8.60
N GLU A 771 3.09 23.43 -8.22
CA GLU A 771 4.33 23.93 -8.86
C GLU A 771 5.50 22.94 -8.64
N PHE A 772 5.57 22.31 -7.46
CA PHE A 772 6.58 21.30 -7.15
C PHE A 772 6.34 20.01 -7.94
N GLU A 773 5.10 19.53 -8.01
CA GLU A 773 4.70 18.38 -8.84
C GLU A 773 4.99 18.64 -10.32
N PHE A 774 4.63 19.82 -10.83
CA PHE A 774 4.93 20.20 -12.21
C PHE A 774 6.44 20.23 -12.50
N LYS A 775 7.24 20.79 -11.58
CA LYS A 775 8.71 20.75 -11.69
C LYS A 775 9.25 19.32 -11.63
N ALA A 776 8.69 18.44 -10.80
CA ALA A 776 9.10 17.05 -10.71
C ALA A 776 8.78 16.27 -12.00
N ILE A 777 7.60 16.48 -12.58
CA ILE A 777 7.20 15.90 -13.88
C ILE A 777 8.15 16.41 -14.98
N LEU A 778 8.42 17.72 -15.03
CA LEU A 778 9.33 18.31 -16.01
C LEU A 778 10.76 17.77 -15.86
N ILE A 779 11.25 17.57 -14.64
CA ILE A 779 12.56 16.95 -14.38
C ILE A 779 12.56 15.48 -14.85
N SER A 780 11.48 14.74 -14.65
CA SER A 780 11.34 13.36 -15.13
C SER A 780 11.35 13.29 -16.65
N GLU A 781 10.58 14.15 -17.33
CA GLU A 781 10.53 14.21 -18.80
C GLU A 781 11.89 14.61 -19.39
N LEU A 782 12.54 15.62 -18.82
CA LEU A 782 13.91 16.00 -19.21
C LEU A 782 14.92 14.87 -18.92
N GLY A 783 14.74 14.12 -17.84
CA GLY A 783 15.53 12.95 -17.51
C GLY A 783 15.36 11.83 -18.54
N GLU A 784 14.13 11.55 -18.97
CA GLU A 784 13.84 10.60 -20.05
C GLU A 784 14.43 11.07 -21.39
N GLU A 785 14.31 12.36 -21.73
CA GLU A 785 14.88 12.91 -22.96
C GLU A 785 16.41 12.88 -22.92
N ILE A 786 17.05 13.19 -21.79
CA ILE A 786 18.50 13.02 -21.60
C ILE A 786 18.90 11.55 -21.75
N ASN A 787 18.17 10.61 -21.16
CA ASN A 787 18.46 9.19 -21.31
C ASN A 787 18.32 8.74 -22.77
N THR A 788 17.30 9.25 -23.48
CA THR A 788 17.08 8.97 -24.91
C THR A 788 18.20 9.55 -25.76
N LEU A 789 18.63 10.79 -25.47
CA LEU A 789 19.77 11.43 -26.12
C LEU A 789 21.10 10.74 -25.80
N GLN A 790 21.29 10.23 -24.58
CA GLN A 790 22.47 9.43 -24.22
C GLN A 790 22.47 8.08 -24.94
N LEU A 791 21.30 7.44 -25.11
CA LEU A 791 21.16 6.22 -25.89
C LEU A 791 21.47 6.46 -27.37
N ASN A 792 20.98 7.57 -27.92
CA ASN A 792 21.26 8.02 -29.30
C ASN A 792 22.74 8.39 -29.48
N LEU A 793 23.36 9.07 -28.52
CA LEU A 793 24.79 9.37 -28.56
C LEU A 793 25.63 8.08 -28.48
N LYS A 794 25.16 7.06 -27.76
CA LYS A 794 25.82 5.75 -27.68
C LYS A 794 25.66 4.97 -28.99
N SER A 795 24.49 5.00 -29.61
CA SER A 795 24.27 4.39 -30.94
C SER A 795 25.04 5.11 -32.04
N GLU A 796 25.15 6.44 -31.98
CA GLU A 796 25.95 7.27 -32.88
C GLU A 796 27.46 7.06 -32.66
N LYS A 797 27.93 6.91 -31.42
CA LYS A 797 29.30 6.48 -31.12
C LYS A 797 29.60 5.08 -31.66
N ASN A 798 28.64 4.15 -31.56
CA ASN A 798 28.79 2.81 -32.14
C ASN A 798 28.79 2.86 -33.68
N LEU A 799 27.93 3.66 -34.31
CA LEU A 799 27.94 3.89 -35.76
C LEU A 799 29.23 4.59 -36.22
N SER A 800 29.74 5.55 -35.44
CA SER A 800 31.03 6.20 -35.67
C SER A 800 32.19 5.22 -35.52
N PHE A 801 32.13 4.30 -34.56
CA PHE A 801 33.12 3.24 -34.38
C PHE A 801 33.08 2.23 -35.52
N ILE A 802 31.89 1.81 -35.97
CA ILE A 802 31.71 0.93 -37.13
C ILE A 802 32.18 1.62 -38.41
N SER A 803 31.84 2.89 -38.61
CA SER A 803 32.27 3.70 -39.76
C SER A 803 33.79 3.92 -39.76
N ARG A 804 34.40 4.19 -38.59
CA ARG A 804 35.84 4.31 -38.44
C ARG A 804 36.55 2.98 -38.71
N ASN A 805 36.06 1.87 -38.19
CA ASN A 805 36.62 0.55 -38.49
C ASN A 805 36.45 0.20 -39.98
N CYS A 806 35.34 0.58 -40.61
CA CYS A 806 35.11 0.36 -42.04
C CYS A 806 36.04 1.25 -42.89
N ALA A 807 36.31 2.48 -42.45
CA ALA A 807 37.28 3.38 -43.08
C ALA A 807 38.72 2.89 -42.89
N GLU A 808 39.08 2.38 -41.70
CA GLU A 808 40.38 1.77 -41.41
C GLU A 808 40.56 0.45 -42.19
N GLN A 809 39.49 -0.34 -42.37
CA GLN A 809 39.50 -1.55 -43.19
C GLN A 809 39.64 -1.22 -44.68
N LEU A 810 38.93 -0.20 -45.19
CA LEU A 810 39.12 0.31 -46.55
C LEU A 810 40.52 0.93 -46.75
N GLN A 811 41.08 1.58 -45.72
CA GLN A 811 42.43 2.14 -45.76
C GLN A 811 43.50 1.03 -45.73
N ALA A 812 43.26 -0.06 -45.00
CA ALA A 812 44.09 -1.26 -45.03
C ALA A 812 43.99 -1.99 -46.38
N GLU A 813 42.78 -2.12 -46.94
CA GLU A 813 42.57 -2.68 -48.28
C GLU A 813 43.22 -1.81 -49.37
N LEU A 814 43.14 -0.47 -49.27
CA LEU A 814 43.85 0.46 -50.15
C LEU A 814 45.38 0.40 -49.96
N CYS A 815 45.89 0.19 -48.75
CA CYS A 815 47.33 -0.02 -48.51
C CYS A 815 47.80 -1.36 -49.08
N VAL A 816 47.02 -2.44 -48.91
CA VAL A 816 47.33 -3.75 -49.50
C VAL A 816 47.25 -3.67 -51.03
N GLN A 817 46.24 -2.98 -51.59
CA GLN A 817 46.12 -2.77 -53.03
C GLN A 817 47.20 -1.84 -53.57
N SER A 818 47.65 -0.84 -52.82
CA SER A 818 48.79 0.03 -53.16
C SER A 818 50.10 -0.75 -53.14
N LEU A 819 50.34 -1.59 -52.12
CA LEU A 819 51.51 -2.47 -52.04
C LEU A 819 51.50 -3.55 -53.13
N GLU A 820 50.33 -4.08 -53.48
CA GLU A 820 50.20 -5.04 -54.57
C GLU A 820 50.33 -4.37 -55.94
N ASN A 821 49.90 -3.12 -56.08
CA ASN A 821 50.17 -2.29 -57.26
C ASN A 821 51.65 -1.87 -57.34
N GLU A 822 52.32 -1.61 -56.22
CA GLU A 822 53.77 -1.38 -56.15
C GLU A 822 54.55 -2.66 -56.46
N LYS A 823 54.07 -3.83 -56.02
CA LYS A 823 54.63 -5.13 -56.38
C LYS A 823 54.46 -5.40 -57.87
N LYS A 824 53.27 -5.14 -58.44
CA LYS A 824 53.02 -5.21 -59.88
C LYS A 824 53.85 -4.19 -60.65
N GLN A 825 54.03 -2.97 -60.14
CA GLN A 825 54.92 -1.97 -60.74
C GLN A 825 56.38 -2.41 -60.65
N SER A 826 56.82 -3.05 -59.57
CA SER A 826 58.16 -3.62 -59.41
C SER A 826 58.37 -4.82 -60.35
N GLU A 827 57.37 -5.69 -60.51
CA GLU A 827 57.39 -6.78 -61.50
C GLU A 827 57.44 -6.23 -62.93
N VAL A 828 56.62 -5.24 -63.26
CA VAL A 828 56.67 -4.54 -64.56
C VAL A 828 57.99 -3.81 -64.74
N LEU A 829 58.56 -3.17 -63.71
CA LEU A 829 59.86 -2.50 -63.78
C LEU A 829 60.99 -3.52 -63.99
N ASN A 830 60.88 -4.71 -63.40
CA ASN A 830 61.82 -5.80 -63.60
C ASN A 830 61.67 -6.42 -64.99
N GLU A 831 60.45 -6.64 -65.49
CA GLU A 831 60.19 -7.03 -66.89
C GLU A 831 60.70 -5.98 -67.88
N LEU A 832 60.53 -4.68 -67.57
CA LEU A 832 61.01 -3.58 -68.40
C LEU A 832 62.54 -3.48 -68.37
N LYS A 833 63.18 -3.78 -67.23
CA LYS A 833 64.65 -3.96 -67.14
C LYS A 833 65.13 -5.17 -67.94
N VAL A 834 64.42 -6.29 -67.92
CA VAL A 834 64.73 -7.48 -68.72
C VAL A 834 64.59 -7.16 -70.21
N LEU A 835 63.49 -6.52 -70.62
CA LEU A 835 63.28 -6.05 -72.00
C LEU A 835 64.28 -4.98 -72.42
N GLN A 836 64.77 -4.16 -71.49
CA GLN A 836 65.81 -3.15 -71.76
C GLN A 836 67.20 -3.80 -71.90
N LEU A 837 67.46 -4.89 -71.19
CA LEU A 837 68.63 -5.76 -71.37
C LEU A 837 68.55 -6.52 -72.70
N GLU A 838 67.38 -7.07 -73.06
CA GLU A 838 67.15 -7.69 -74.38
C GLU A 838 67.26 -6.66 -75.50
N LYS A 839 66.74 -5.44 -75.32
CA LYS A 839 66.94 -4.33 -76.25
C LYS A 839 68.41 -3.96 -76.39
N GLN A 840 69.20 -3.98 -75.31
CA GLN A 840 70.64 -3.73 -75.36
C GLN A 840 71.36 -4.85 -76.11
N ILE A 841 70.99 -6.11 -75.88
CA ILE A 841 71.50 -7.28 -76.64
C ILE A 841 71.12 -7.16 -78.12
N PHE A 842 69.90 -6.75 -78.45
CA PHE A 842 69.49 -6.49 -79.83
C PHE A 842 70.20 -5.29 -80.45
N LEU A 843 70.52 -4.25 -79.68
CA LEU A 843 71.32 -3.10 -80.13
C LEU A 843 72.77 -3.50 -80.40
N ASP A 844 73.34 -4.36 -79.57
CA ASP A 844 74.69 -4.91 -79.75
C ASP A 844 74.73 -5.84 -80.97
N GLN A 845 73.71 -6.68 -81.16
CA GLN A 845 73.51 -7.49 -82.38
C GLN A 845 73.26 -6.62 -83.63
N LEU A 846 72.54 -5.50 -83.50
CA LEU A 846 72.33 -4.54 -84.60
C LEU A 846 73.63 -3.79 -84.92
N GLY A 847 74.47 -3.51 -83.91
CA GLY A 847 75.82 -2.98 -84.07
C GLY A 847 76.73 -3.97 -84.79
N GLU A 848 76.64 -5.25 -84.46
CA GLU A 848 77.36 -6.34 -85.13
C GLU A 848 76.86 -6.55 -86.58
N VAL A 849 75.54 -6.50 -86.81
CA VAL A 849 74.96 -6.52 -88.17
C VAL A 849 75.35 -5.27 -88.96
N LYS A 850 75.42 -4.09 -88.33
CA LYS A 850 75.87 -2.86 -88.98
C LYS A 850 77.36 -2.92 -89.33
N SER A 851 78.20 -3.47 -88.46
CA SER A 851 79.60 -3.76 -88.74
C SER A 851 79.76 -4.80 -89.86
N ASN A 852 78.91 -5.83 -89.90
CA ASN A 852 78.85 -6.81 -90.98
C ASN A 852 78.34 -6.21 -92.30
N VAL A 853 77.41 -5.24 -92.26
CA VAL A 853 76.96 -4.48 -93.43
C VAL A 853 78.04 -3.52 -93.90
N GLU A 854 78.81 -2.88 -93.01
CA GLU A 854 80.00 -2.09 -93.37
C GLU A 854 81.12 -2.96 -93.94
N ALA A 855 81.33 -4.16 -93.40
CA ALA A 855 82.25 -5.16 -93.95
C ALA A 855 81.78 -5.64 -95.32
N LEU A 856 80.47 -5.92 -95.50
CA LEU A 856 79.88 -6.27 -96.79
C LEU A 856 79.96 -5.11 -97.78
N HIS A 857 79.74 -3.86 -97.35
CA HIS A 857 79.87 -2.68 -98.18
C HIS A 857 81.33 -2.47 -98.60
N ASN A 858 82.30 -2.75 -97.72
CA ASN A 858 83.73 -2.73 -98.06
C ASN A 858 84.11 -3.88 -99.00
N THR A 859 83.56 -5.09 -98.83
CA THR A 859 83.76 -6.18 -99.80
C THR A 859 83.06 -5.92 -101.13
N ASN A 860 81.91 -5.24 -101.14
CA ASN A 860 81.19 -4.86 -102.35
C ASN A 860 81.88 -3.68 -103.05
N ALA A 861 82.47 -2.74 -102.31
CA ALA A 861 83.34 -1.71 -102.86
C ALA A 861 84.63 -2.31 -103.44
N LYS A 862 85.17 -3.38 -102.82
CA LYS A 862 86.31 -4.14 -103.34
C LYS A 862 85.94 -4.96 -104.59
N LEU A 863 84.78 -5.63 -104.61
CA LEU A 863 84.23 -6.29 -105.80
C LEU A 863 83.86 -5.31 -106.92
N SER A 864 83.41 -4.10 -106.59
CA SER A 864 83.17 -3.05 -107.58
C SER A 864 84.49 -2.50 -108.12
N SER A 865 85.52 -2.36 -107.28
CA SER A 865 86.89 -2.01 -107.71
C SER A 865 87.50 -3.10 -108.60
N GLU A 866 87.34 -4.39 -108.24
CA GLU A 866 87.80 -5.54 -109.04
C GLU A 866 86.98 -5.67 -110.34
N LYS A 867 85.69 -5.30 -110.33
CA LYS A 867 84.86 -5.20 -111.55
C LYS A 867 85.31 -4.05 -112.45
N GLU A 868 85.65 -2.89 -111.89
CA GLU A 868 86.22 -1.77 -112.65
C GLU A 868 87.61 -2.13 -113.21
N GLU A 869 88.44 -2.87 -112.47
CA GLU A 869 89.72 -3.44 -112.93
C GLU A 869 89.51 -4.48 -114.04
N LEU A 870 88.52 -5.35 -113.92
CA LEU A 870 88.16 -6.32 -114.97
C LEU A 870 87.58 -5.64 -116.22
N ILE A 871 86.84 -4.53 -116.05
CA ILE A 871 86.36 -3.70 -117.16
C ILE A 871 87.52 -2.95 -117.82
N GLN A 872 88.53 -2.51 -117.04
CA GLN A 872 89.76 -1.92 -117.56
C GLN A 872 90.62 -2.96 -118.31
N GLU A 873 90.76 -4.18 -117.79
CA GLU A 873 91.40 -5.30 -118.48
C GLU A 873 90.63 -5.72 -119.75
N MET A 874 89.29 -5.70 -119.72
CA MET A 874 88.46 -5.92 -120.91
C MET A 874 88.54 -4.76 -121.91
N SER A 875 88.73 -3.52 -121.47
CA SER A 875 89.03 -2.36 -122.31
C SER A 875 90.39 -2.53 -122.99
N GLU A 876 91.41 -2.98 -122.25
CA GLU A 876 92.75 -3.26 -122.79
C GLU A 876 92.75 -4.47 -123.75
N LEU A 877 91.90 -5.48 -123.50
CA LEU A 877 91.66 -6.59 -124.42
C LEU A 877 90.93 -6.11 -125.69
N SER A 878 89.99 -5.16 -125.56
CA SER A 878 89.29 -4.51 -126.67
C SER A 878 90.23 -3.61 -127.49
N ASP A 879 91.19 -2.95 -126.86
CA ASP A 879 92.26 -2.19 -127.52
C ASP A 879 93.34 -3.09 -128.14
N MET A 880 93.52 -4.30 -127.61
CA MET A 880 94.37 -5.34 -128.21
C MET A 880 93.69 -5.98 -129.43
N ILE A 881 92.39 -6.24 -129.36
CA ILE A 881 91.58 -6.71 -130.50
C ILE A 881 91.50 -5.61 -131.58
N SER A 882 91.40 -4.33 -131.21
CA SER A 882 91.44 -3.20 -132.16
C SER A 882 92.84 -3.02 -132.80
N ARG A 883 93.93 -3.37 -132.10
CA ARG A 883 95.28 -3.43 -132.67
C ARG A 883 95.54 -4.67 -133.52
N MET A 884 94.87 -5.80 -133.23
CA MET A 884 94.88 -7.00 -134.08
C MET A 884 94.07 -6.81 -135.37
N TYR A 885 93.02 -5.96 -135.35
CA TYR A 885 92.25 -5.59 -136.55
C TYR A 885 93.04 -4.72 -137.55
N HIS A 886 94.15 -4.07 -137.14
CA HIS A 886 94.93 -3.20 -138.03
C HIS A 886 96.15 -3.89 -138.68
N VAL A 887 96.48 -5.13 -138.28
CA VAL A 887 97.61 -5.92 -138.82
C VAL A 887 97.17 -6.96 -139.86
N ASP A 888 95.87 -7.28 -139.93
CA ASP A 888 95.33 -8.24 -140.92
C ASP A 888 94.96 -7.58 -142.28
N GLU A 889 94.88 -6.24 -142.30
CA GLU A 889 94.67 -5.44 -143.52
C GLU A 889 95.95 -5.30 -144.37
N GLU A 890 97.12 -5.51 -143.76
CA GLU A 890 98.43 -5.50 -144.41
C GLU A 890 98.89 -6.92 -144.84
N LEU A 891 98.30 -7.98 -144.27
CA LEU A 891 98.62 -9.38 -144.59
C LEU A 891 97.83 -9.92 -145.80
N THR A 892 96.62 -9.41 -146.06
CA THR A 892 95.79 -9.91 -147.16
C THR A 892 95.92 -9.10 -148.47
N SER A 893 96.50 -7.89 -148.40
CA SER A 893 97.02 -7.19 -149.61
C SER A 893 98.15 -7.99 -150.31
N ASN A 894 98.79 -8.94 -149.62
CA ASN A 894 99.73 -9.91 -150.20
C ASN A 894 99.06 -11.22 -150.67
N TRP A 895 97.88 -11.58 -150.16
CA TRP A 895 97.07 -12.70 -150.68
C TRP A 895 96.26 -12.34 -151.94
N LYS A 896 96.01 -11.04 -152.16
CA LYS A 896 95.48 -10.46 -153.41
C LYS A 896 96.40 -10.61 -154.64
N ARG A 897 97.59 -11.19 -154.50
CA ARG A 897 98.55 -11.44 -155.60
C ARG A 897 98.66 -12.93 -155.98
N ILE A 898 98.10 -13.86 -155.21
CA ILE A 898 98.26 -15.31 -155.43
C ILE A 898 96.94 -16.04 -155.73
N MET A 899 95.77 -15.51 -155.38
CA MET A 899 94.47 -16.13 -155.70
C MET A 899 93.73 -15.42 -156.84
N GLN A 900 94.43 -15.23 -157.96
CA GLN A 900 93.85 -14.96 -159.28
C GLN A 900 93.77 -16.28 -160.06
N LYS A 901 92.82 -17.15 -159.68
CA LYS A 901 92.22 -18.20 -160.52
C LYS A 901 90.97 -18.79 -159.82
N ILE A 902 89.81 -18.31 -160.29
CA ILE A 902 88.50 -19.00 -160.32
C ILE A 902 87.73 -19.03 -158.98
N VAL A 903 86.71 -18.17 -158.83
CA VAL A 903 85.26 -18.52 -158.77
C VAL A 903 84.46 -17.20 -158.65
N ASP A 904 83.78 -16.89 -159.75
CA ASP A 904 82.69 -15.94 -159.99
C ASP A 904 81.43 -16.34 -159.18
N GLU A 905 80.39 -15.56 -158.86
CA GLU A 905 79.81 -14.28 -159.30
C GLU A 905 78.70 -13.97 -158.24
N SER A 906 78.58 -12.77 -157.67
CA SER A 906 77.63 -11.70 -158.03
C SER A 906 76.14 -12.13 -158.12
N THR A 907 75.17 -11.48 -157.46
CA THR A 907 74.74 -10.07 -157.61
C THR A 907 73.90 -9.68 -156.37
N ALA A 908 74.12 -8.58 -155.66
CA ALA A 908 73.96 -7.16 -156.02
C ALA A 908 72.50 -6.72 -156.25
N THR A 909 71.94 -5.90 -155.34
CA THR A 909 71.39 -4.53 -155.56
C THR A 909 70.73 -4.00 -154.26
N LYS A 910 71.23 -2.90 -153.65
CA LYS A 910 70.79 -1.48 -153.77
C LYS A 910 69.41 -1.22 -153.11
N SER A 911 69.11 -0.15 -152.38
CA SER A 911 69.64 1.23 -152.34
C SER A 911 69.03 2.03 -151.18
N ASP A 912 69.85 2.90 -150.58
CA ASP A 912 69.65 4.33 -150.29
C ASP A 912 68.38 4.94 -149.65
N LYS A 913 68.66 5.59 -148.50
CA LYS A 913 68.45 7.02 -148.16
C LYS A 913 67.07 7.53 -147.69
N LYS A 914 67.23 8.58 -146.85
CA LYS A 914 66.31 9.64 -146.40
C LYS A 914 65.52 9.27 -145.15
N ASP A 915 65.16 10.14 -144.22
CA ASP A 915 65.40 11.56 -143.84
C ASP A 915 64.28 11.82 -142.78
N LEU A 916 64.36 12.93 -142.01
CA LEU A 916 63.21 13.63 -141.37
C LEU A 916 62.50 13.02 -140.12
N HIS A 917 62.53 13.83 -139.04
CA HIS A 917 61.41 14.17 -138.10
C HIS A 917 60.81 13.08 -137.17
N CYS A 918 60.21 13.33 -136.00
CA CYS A 918 60.12 14.44 -135.03
C CYS A 918 59.29 13.88 -133.83
N THR A 919 59.46 14.49 -132.64
CA THR A 919 58.45 14.72 -131.57
C THR A 919 57.80 13.53 -130.82
N ASP A 920 57.83 13.46 -129.48
CA ASP A 920 57.20 14.31 -128.44
C ASP A 920 55.68 14.06 -128.21
N ILE A 921 55.26 14.17 -126.93
CA ILE A 921 53.93 14.64 -126.42
C ILE A 921 52.80 13.55 -126.30
N VAL A 922 52.05 13.32 -125.20
CA VAL A 922 51.83 14.04 -123.90
C VAL A 922 50.77 13.33 -123.01
N GLN A 923 50.85 13.53 -121.67
CA GLN A 923 49.80 13.65 -120.61
C GLN A 923 48.72 12.55 -120.43
N ASN A 924 48.13 12.24 -119.25
CA ASN A 924 47.98 12.93 -117.97
C ASN A 924 47.62 11.90 -116.86
N GLU A 925 47.96 12.25 -115.60
CA GLU A 925 47.20 12.11 -114.32
C GLU A 925 46.31 10.85 -114.07
N ILE A 926 46.28 10.16 -112.92
CA ILE A 926 45.86 10.57 -111.56
C ILE A 926 46.18 9.41 -110.58
N HIS A 927 47.00 9.69 -109.55
CA HIS A 927 46.83 9.39 -108.11
C HIS A 927 46.47 7.99 -107.52
N VAL A 928 47.27 7.65 -106.48
CA VAL A 928 46.95 7.00 -105.17
C VAL A 928 46.74 5.47 -105.08
N SER A 929 47.76 4.79 -104.53
CA SER A 929 47.81 4.10 -103.20
C SER A 929 48.36 2.66 -103.15
N SER A 930 49.39 2.52 -102.32
CA SER A 930 49.68 1.47 -101.32
C SER A 930 49.63 -0.01 -101.79
N LEU A 931 50.75 -0.68 -102.08
CA LEU A 931 51.80 -1.19 -101.15
C LEU A 931 51.16 -2.02 -99.99
N LYS A 932 51.40 -3.32 -99.79
CA LYS A 932 52.51 -4.22 -100.15
C LYS A 932 52.01 -5.68 -100.02
N ASN A 933 52.50 -6.55 -100.90
CA ASN A 933 52.11 -7.95 -101.03
C ASN A 933 52.62 -8.88 -99.90
N ASN A 934 51.69 -9.69 -99.42
CA ASN A 934 51.71 -11.15 -99.19
C ASN A 934 52.90 -11.80 -98.47
N VAL A 935 52.58 -12.60 -97.42
CA VAL A 935 52.55 -14.08 -97.50
C VAL A 935 51.98 -14.67 -96.19
N ARG A 936 50.79 -15.30 -96.29
CA ARG A 936 50.33 -16.58 -95.66
C ARG A 936 50.26 -16.61 -94.11
N ARG A 937 49.13 -16.88 -93.44
CA ARG A 937 48.26 -18.08 -93.51
C ARG A 937 47.00 -17.87 -92.62
N ASP A 938 45.90 -18.51 -93.00
CA ASP A 938 44.49 -18.43 -92.53
C ASP A 938 44.14 -18.09 -91.06
N CYS A 939 43.18 -17.17 -90.94
CA CYS A 939 42.20 -17.02 -89.84
C CYS A 939 40.86 -17.54 -90.39
N GLY A 940 39.98 -18.29 -89.73
CA GLY A 940 39.62 -18.34 -88.32
C GLY A 940 38.08 -18.30 -88.26
N LYS A 941 37.46 -19.05 -87.33
CA LYS A 941 36.33 -18.58 -86.49
C LYS A 941 35.70 -19.70 -85.65
N ARG A 942 35.46 -19.30 -84.39
CA ARG A 942 34.45 -19.70 -83.39
C ARG A 942 34.80 -20.76 -82.33
N SER A 943 34.96 -20.22 -81.10
CA SER A 943 34.57 -20.71 -79.75
C SER A 943 35.13 -22.06 -79.29
N PRO A 944 35.10 -22.45 -77.98
CA PRO A 944 34.59 -21.78 -76.76
C PRO A 944 35.66 -21.71 -75.65
N LEU A 945 35.33 -21.31 -74.41
CA LEU A 945 35.90 -21.93 -73.20
C LEU A 945 35.08 -21.59 -71.95
N LYS A 946 34.74 -22.64 -71.23
CA LYS A 946 34.18 -22.70 -69.88
C LYS A 946 34.98 -23.80 -69.17
N GLU A 947 35.27 -23.60 -67.88
CA GLU A 947 35.67 -24.61 -66.87
C GLU A 947 37.12 -25.15 -67.00
N HIS A 948 37.91 -25.39 -65.96
CA HIS A 948 37.71 -25.53 -64.50
C HIS A 948 39.06 -25.39 -63.75
N ASN A 949 38.98 -24.88 -62.52
CA ASN A 949 39.74 -25.20 -61.29
C ASN A 949 41.25 -25.52 -61.33
N CYS A 950 42.03 -24.67 -60.67
CA CYS A 950 42.55 -24.91 -59.31
C CYS A 950 42.69 -23.59 -58.57
#